data_AF-A0A131XFJ9-F1
#
_entry.id   AF-A0A131XFJ9-F1
#
_cell.length_a   1.000
_cell.length_b   1.000
_cell.length_c   1.000
_cell.angle_alpha   90.00
_cell.angle_beta   90.00
_cell.angle_gamma   90.00
#
_symmetry.space_group_name_H-M   'P 1'
#
loop_
_entity.id
_entity.type
_entity.pdbx_description
1 polymer ?
#
loop_
_entity_poly.entity_id
_entity_poly.type
_entity_poly.pdbx_seq_one_letter_code
_entity_poly.pdbx_strand_id
1 'polypeptide(L)'
;MMLHEILELAKFVFVVVFSTFFINCVDYPVLFQNVPPHHNGTKVTISDVVIPSGQCVARFGFFTWLCLVVAVVYWLFRAIRVACHLIQFIEIRAFYVHALHISASDLDNMTWHEVQRRVLEVQKDQQMCIHKQELTELDIYNRILRYKNYMVALVNKDVLPLHFTLPLLGPVVYLTQGLKYNLELILFWFPGAPFENTWHLREEYKRPANRDMLAQQLARRILWVGLVNLVLLPLVLAWQVMYFFYSYTDLIKREPGVLGLRTWSPYGRLFLRHFNELDHELNTRLCRGYRPACQYMSIFSSHIVIILAKNVTFFAGAPLAVLLLLTVIDEDVLAVEHVLMMVTVLGIIVAISRNLIPDENLVWRPERLMTSILAQIHYMPDHWKGLCHTTVVRDEFAHLFQYKAVRILEEVVSPVVTPLVLIFALRPRALEIVDFLRNFTVEVVGVGDVCSFALMDVRKHGSPQWRADDGEDDDHGGAGAASVIEPQPEQQRAQHGKTELSLMHFTLTNPHWVPPEGSTAFINNLKERVCTEATRLPALHREDNVLFNSLNSLSGINAEYSEMVSSVLRNNVAVGGSLVGSRMARSDLGSTSAAAQGVAAGERIRGGISRAEGPLATPSHASLLNSICVANEPYSSSVVGAEVSLESTAANMSFSTLFMHELHQRHLRVTTGRSLGATPPPAAVVDPESHSRLVWQGLPHILESPQEGSGEDGTSSSATRQPTGSQQAAHPLRLPKP
;
A
#
# COMPACT_ATOMS: atom_id res chain seq x y z
N MET A 1 -19.01 -4.99 -15.94
CA MET A 1 -17.94 -6.00 -15.78
C MET A 1 -17.71 -6.82 -17.05
N MET A 2 -18.71 -7.51 -17.61
CA MET A 2 -18.53 -8.34 -18.83
C MET A 2 -17.93 -7.60 -20.04
N LEU A 3 -18.37 -6.36 -20.28
CA LEU A 3 -17.81 -5.53 -21.36
C LEU A 3 -16.29 -5.37 -21.23
N HIS A 4 -15.78 -5.23 -20.00
CA HIS A 4 -14.35 -5.12 -19.77
C HIS A 4 -13.62 -6.41 -20.15
N GLU A 5 -14.10 -7.59 -19.72
CA GLU A 5 -13.48 -8.87 -20.08
C GLU A 5 -13.50 -9.14 -21.59
N ILE A 6 -14.60 -8.79 -22.27
CA ILE A 6 -14.73 -8.93 -23.73
C ILE A 6 -13.76 -7.98 -24.46
N LEU A 7 -13.69 -6.72 -24.04
CA LEU A 7 -12.75 -5.75 -24.62
C LEU A 7 -11.30 -6.16 -24.37
N GLU A 8 -10.99 -6.76 -23.22
CA GLU A 8 -9.66 -7.31 -22.93
C GLU A 8 -9.27 -8.49 -23.84
N LEU A 9 -10.23 -9.33 -24.24
CA LEU A 9 -10.01 -10.34 -25.29
C LEU A 9 -9.76 -9.68 -26.65
N ALA A 10 -10.53 -8.64 -26.99
CA ALA A 10 -10.37 -7.92 -28.26
C ALA A 10 -9.02 -7.20 -28.33
N LYS A 11 -8.58 -6.58 -27.22
CA LYS A 11 -7.26 -5.94 -27.10
C LYS A 11 -6.13 -6.95 -27.34
N PHE A 12 -6.23 -8.16 -26.79
CA PHE A 12 -5.23 -9.20 -27.02
C PHE A 12 -5.09 -9.54 -28.50
N VAL A 13 -6.21 -9.78 -29.19
CA VAL A 13 -6.22 -10.06 -30.63
C VAL A 13 -5.66 -8.88 -31.42
N PHE A 14 -6.07 -7.66 -31.09
CA PHE A 14 -5.58 -6.45 -31.73
C PHE A 14 -4.06 -6.33 -31.61
N VAL A 15 -3.50 -6.48 -30.41
CA VAL A 15 -2.05 -6.40 -30.18
C VAL A 15 -1.30 -7.44 -31.03
N VAL A 16 -1.73 -8.71 -30.99
CA VAL A 16 -1.06 -9.79 -31.73
C VAL A 16 -1.12 -9.58 -33.24
N VAL A 17 -2.31 -9.24 -33.78
CA VAL A 17 -2.51 -9.03 -35.23
C VAL A 17 -1.75 -7.79 -35.69
N PHE A 18 -1.86 -6.68 -34.95
CA PHE A 18 -1.22 -5.42 -35.29
C PHE A 18 0.31 -5.56 -35.26
N SER A 19 0.89 -6.17 -34.22
CA SER A 19 2.34 -6.42 -34.18
C SER A 19 2.80 -7.34 -35.31
N THR A 20 2.06 -8.41 -35.61
CA THR A 20 2.39 -9.33 -36.71
C THR A 20 2.36 -8.62 -38.07
N PHE A 21 1.38 -7.73 -38.27
CA PHE A 21 1.26 -6.90 -39.47
C PHE A 21 2.46 -5.98 -39.67
N PHE A 22 2.88 -5.22 -38.64
CA PHE A 22 4.03 -4.32 -38.75
C PHE A 22 5.35 -5.08 -38.98
N ILE A 23 5.52 -6.26 -38.37
CA ILE A 23 6.76 -7.02 -38.52
C ILE A 23 6.88 -7.65 -39.92
N ASN A 24 5.78 -8.14 -40.50
CA ASN A 24 5.85 -9.00 -41.70
C ASN A 24 5.19 -8.42 -42.96
N CYS A 25 4.19 -7.54 -42.83
CA CYS A 25 3.39 -7.05 -43.96
C CYS A 25 3.75 -5.63 -44.41
N VAL A 26 4.69 -4.95 -43.75
CA VAL A 26 5.11 -3.58 -44.08
C VAL A 26 6.46 -3.61 -44.81
N ASP A 27 6.51 -2.99 -45.99
CA ASP A 27 7.75 -2.79 -46.74
C ASP A 27 8.48 -1.51 -46.25
N TYR A 28 9.34 -1.68 -45.25
CA TYR A 28 10.15 -0.59 -44.70
C TYR A 28 11.10 0.08 -45.71
N PRO A 29 11.78 -0.65 -46.62
CA PRO A 29 12.57 -0.04 -47.69
C PRO A 29 11.81 0.98 -48.54
N VAL A 30 10.58 0.67 -48.95
CA VAL A 30 9.72 1.60 -49.71
C VAL A 30 9.26 2.76 -48.82
N LEU A 31 8.87 2.48 -47.57
CA LEU A 31 8.43 3.50 -46.62
C LEU A 31 9.52 4.54 -46.32
N PHE A 32 10.77 4.10 -46.17
CA PHE A 32 11.92 4.97 -45.92
C PHE A 32 12.53 5.57 -47.19
N GLN A 33 11.88 5.41 -48.34
CA GLN A 33 12.32 5.95 -49.64
C GLN A 33 13.70 5.46 -50.10
N ASN A 34 14.14 4.30 -49.59
CA ASN A 34 15.37 3.65 -50.05
C ASN A 34 15.19 3.02 -51.44
N VAL A 35 13.94 2.67 -51.79
CA VAL A 35 13.55 2.07 -53.06
C VAL A 35 12.36 2.87 -53.62
N PRO A 36 12.35 3.22 -54.92
CA PRO A 36 11.20 3.89 -55.52
C PRO A 36 9.95 3.00 -55.45
N PRO A 37 8.75 3.59 -55.34
CA PRO A 37 7.54 2.80 -55.28
C PRO A 37 7.28 2.07 -56.61
N HIS A 38 6.49 0.99 -56.57
CA HIS A 38 6.25 0.14 -57.73
C HIS A 38 5.46 0.82 -58.86
N HIS A 39 4.84 1.99 -58.62
CA HIS A 39 4.17 2.82 -59.61
C HIS A 39 5.02 4.04 -60.02
N ASN A 40 4.80 4.58 -61.22
CA ASN A 40 5.50 5.75 -61.77
C ASN A 40 5.18 7.09 -61.04
N GLY A 41 4.65 7.04 -59.82
CA GLY A 41 4.34 8.22 -59.01
C GLY A 41 5.52 8.65 -58.15
N THR A 42 5.73 9.96 -58.02
CA THR A 42 6.81 10.52 -57.17
C THR A 42 6.46 10.52 -55.67
N LYS A 43 5.20 10.29 -55.30
CA LYS A 43 4.73 10.26 -53.92
C LYS A 43 4.37 8.84 -53.50
N VAL A 44 5.01 8.37 -52.42
CA VAL A 44 4.72 7.07 -51.78
C VAL A 44 3.38 7.16 -51.07
N THR A 45 2.45 6.26 -51.38
CA THR A 45 1.16 6.14 -50.69
C THR A 45 1.18 4.96 -49.71
N ILE A 46 0.28 4.94 -48.73
CA ILE A 46 0.21 3.87 -47.73
C ILE A 46 -0.04 2.51 -48.40
N SER A 47 -0.83 2.46 -49.47
CA SER A 47 -1.08 1.22 -50.22
C SER A 47 0.17 0.63 -50.87
N ASP A 48 1.17 1.45 -51.20
CA ASP A 48 2.41 0.97 -51.83
C ASP A 48 3.35 0.31 -50.82
N VAL A 49 3.17 0.63 -49.54
CA VAL A 49 3.97 0.11 -48.41
C VAL A 49 3.41 -1.20 -47.88
N VAL A 50 2.11 -1.45 -48.10
CA VAL A 50 1.43 -2.66 -47.59
C VAL A 50 1.57 -3.79 -48.61
N ILE A 51 2.27 -4.84 -48.20
CA ILE A 51 2.48 -6.04 -49.02
C ILE A 51 1.13 -6.77 -49.19
N PRO A 52 0.80 -7.27 -50.40
CA PRO A 52 -0.41 -8.07 -50.63
C PRO A 52 -0.50 -9.27 -49.67
N SER A 53 -1.71 -9.58 -49.20
CA SER A 53 -1.95 -10.58 -48.13
C SER A 53 -1.35 -11.96 -48.42
N GLY A 54 -1.46 -12.46 -49.65
CA GLY A 54 -0.89 -13.75 -50.04
C GLY A 54 0.64 -13.80 -49.94
N GLN A 55 1.32 -12.71 -50.27
CA GLN A 55 2.78 -12.59 -50.16
C GLN A 55 3.22 -12.36 -48.71
N CYS A 56 2.43 -11.61 -47.92
CA CYS A 56 2.74 -11.42 -46.51
C CYS A 56 2.70 -12.75 -45.74
N VAL A 57 1.65 -13.56 -45.93
CA VAL A 57 1.53 -14.86 -45.25
C VAL A 57 2.63 -15.82 -45.70
N ALA A 58 3.04 -15.77 -46.98
CA ALA A 58 4.17 -16.55 -47.48
C ALA A 58 5.52 -16.16 -46.83
N ARG A 59 5.66 -14.94 -46.34
CA ARG A 59 6.86 -14.45 -45.65
C ARG A 59 6.95 -14.92 -44.19
N PHE A 60 5.87 -15.49 -43.63
CA PHE A 60 5.86 -15.92 -42.24
C PHE A 60 6.86 -17.06 -42.02
N GLY A 61 7.89 -16.77 -41.23
CA GLY A 61 8.85 -17.78 -40.78
C GLY A 61 8.24 -18.75 -39.76
N PHE A 62 8.99 -19.81 -39.46
CA PHE A 62 8.63 -20.81 -38.45
C PHE A 62 8.31 -20.19 -37.08
N PHE A 63 9.14 -19.26 -36.60
CA PHE A 63 8.95 -18.61 -35.30
C PHE A 63 7.68 -17.75 -35.25
N THR A 64 7.34 -17.05 -36.33
CA THR A 64 6.09 -16.26 -36.42
C THR A 64 4.89 -17.20 -36.31
N TRP A 65 4.89 -18.31 -37.05
CA TRP A 65 3.83 -19.32 -36.95
C TRP A 65 3.74 -19.95 -35.57
N LEU A 66 4.86 -20.29 -34.93
CA LEU A 66 4.89 -20.82 -33.58
C LEU A 66 4.28 -19.84 -32.57
N CYS A 67 4.68 -18.57 -32.61
CA CYS A 67 4.13 -17.51 -31.74
C CYS A 67 2.63 -17.32 -31.96
N LEU A 68 2.16 -17.33 -33.21
CA LEU A 68 0.74 -17.21 -33.53
C LEU A 68 -0.06 -18.41 -33.00
N VAL A 69 0.44 -19.63 -33.16
CA VAL A 69 -0.22 -20.84 -32.64
C VAL A 69 -0.35 -20.77 -31.12
N VAL A 70 0.74 -20.41 -30.41
CA VAL A 70 0.71 -20.27 -28.94
C VAL A 70 -0.26 -19.16 -28.51
N ALA A 71 -0.27 -18.02 -29.21
CA ALA A 71 -1.19 -16.92 -28.95
C ALA A 71 -2.67 -17.33 -29.15
N VAL A 72 -2.97 -18.10 -30.20
CA VAL A 72 -4.32 -18.62 -30.47
C VAL A 72 -4.76 -19.61 -29.38
N VAL A 73 -3.89 -20.54 -28.98
CA VAL A 73 -4.19 -21.49 -27.88
C VAL A 73 -4.47 -20.75 -26.58
N TYR A 74 -3.63 -19.76 -26.23
CA TYR A 74 -3.85 -18.93 -25.06
C TYR A 74 -5.14 -18.12 -25.14
N TRP A 75 -5.45 -17.53 -26.30
CA TRP A 75 -6.67 -16.78 -26.52
C TRP A 75 -7.92 -17.66 -26.38
N LEU A 76 -7.91 -18.88 -26.94
CA LEU A 76 -9.00 -19.85 -26.80
C LEU A 76 -9.22 -20.22 -25.34
N PHE A 77 -8.15 -20.52 -24.60
CA PHE A 77 -8.24 -20.79 -23.16
C PHE A 77 -8.86 -19.61 -22.40
N ARG A 78 -8.42 -18.38 -22.69
CA ARG A 78 -8.97 -17.17 -22.05
C ARG A 78 -10.44 -16.93 -22.45
N ALA A 79 -10.81 -17.18 -23.69
CA ALA A 79 -12.18 -17.04 -24.19
C ALA A 79 -13.13 -18.03 -23.51
N ILE A 80 -12.72 -19.29 -23.34
CA ILE A 80 -13.48 -20.30 -22.59
C ILE A 80 -13.67 -19.84 -21.14
N ARG A 81 -12.61 -19.34 -20.49
CA ARG A 81 -12.70 -18.83 -19.12
C ARG A 81 -13.68 -17.66 -18.99
N VAL A 82 -13.63 -16.69 -19.90
CA VAL A 82 -14.57 -15.55 -19.93
C VAL A 82 -16.01 -16.03 -20.18
N ALA A 83 -16.20 -17.06 -21.01
CA ALA A 83 -17.52 -17.66 -21.20
C ALA A 83 -18.04 -18.33 -19.92
N CYS A 84 -17.20 -19.06 -19.18
CA CYS A 84 -17.56 -19.60 -17.88
C CYS A 84 -17.90 -18.50 -16.86
N HIS A 85 -17.10 -17.43 -16.80
CA HIS A 85 -17.38 -16.28 -15.95
C HIS A 85 -18.71 -15.60 -16.31
N LEU A 86 -19.04 -15.50 -17.61
CA LEU A 86 -20.31 -14.93 -18.06
C LEU A 86 -21.50 -15.70 -17.49
N ILE A 87 -21.44 -17.04 -17.51
CA ILE A 87 -22.49 -17.89 -16.93
C ILE A 87 -22.64 -17.60 -15.43
N GLN A 88 -21.53 -17.54 -14.70
CA GLN A 88 -21.52 -17.20 -13.26
C GLN A 88 -22.10 -15.80 -12.99
N PHE A 89 -21.75 -14.81 -13.81
CA PHE A 89 -22.29 -13.44 -13.66
C PHE A 89 -23.79 -13.35 -13.97
N ILE A 90 -24.32 -14.20 -14.86
CA ILE A 90 -25.76 -14.28 -15.11
C ILE A 90 -26.48 -14.83 -13.87
N GLU A 91 -25.93 -15.86 -13.23
CA GLU A 91 -26.47 -16.40 -11.97
C GLU A 91 -26.41 -15.36 -10.84
N ILE A 92 -25.29 -14.65 -10.69
CA ILE A 92 -25.15 -13.57 -9.71
C ILE A 92 -26.17 -12.46 -10.01
N ARG A 93 -26.35 -12.08 -11.28
CA ARG A 93 -27.37 -11.08 -11.66
C ARG A 93 -28.77 -11.55 -11.27
N ALA A 94 -29.11 -12.82 -11.51
CA ALA A 94 -30.39 -13.38 -11.11
C ALA A 94 -30.58 -13.32 -9.59
N PHE A 95 -29.53 -13.62 -8.82
CA PHE A 95 -29.54 -13.48 -7.36
C PHE A 95 -29.79 -12.02 -6.91
N TYR A 96 -29.14 -11.04 -7.52
CA TYR A 96 -29.36 -9.61 -7.20
C TYR A 96 -30.80 -9.17 -7.48
N VAL A 97 -31.37 -9.56 -8.62
CA VAL A 97 -32.71 -9.14 -9.03
C VAL A 97 -33.80 -9.86 -8.24
N HIS A 98 -33.67 -11.18 -8.04
CA HIS A 98 -34.74 -12.00 -7.46
C HIS A 98 -34.65 -12.17 -5.95
N ALA A 99 -33.44 -12.27 -5.37
CA ALA A 99 -33.26 -12.49 -3.94
C ALA A 99 -33.01 -11.18 -3.18
N LEU A 100 -32.10 -10.32 -3.67
CA LEU A 100 -31.79 -9.05 -2.99
C LEU A 100 -32.76 -7.90 -3.33
N HIS A 101 -33.63 -8.10 -4.34
CA HIS A 101 -34.52 -7.08 -4.88
C HIS A 101 -33.78 -5.78 -5.25
N ILE A 102 -32.60 -5.92 -5.86
CA ILE A 102 -31.79 -4.80 -6.36
C ILE A 102 -31.86 -4.80 -7.88
N SER A 103 -32.34 -3.70 -8.46
CA SER A 103 -32.34 -3.53 -9.91
C SER A 103 -30.93 -3.18 -10.42
N ALA A 104 -30.66 -3.46 -11.70
CA ALA A 104 -29.35 -3.18 -12.28
C ALA A 104 -29.02 -1.68 -12.35
N SER A 105 -30.03 -0.80 -12.40
CA SER A 105 -29.85 0.66 -12.40
C SER A 105 -29.58 1.22 -11.02
N ASP A 106 -30.06 0.56 -9.96
CA ASP A 106 -29.90 1.06 -8.59
C ASP A 106 -28.53 0.70 -8.01
N LEU A 107 -27.90 -0.36 -8.53
CA LEU A 107 -26.63 -0.88 -8.00
C LEU A 107 -25.51 0.17 -7.96
N ASP A 108 -25.45 1.08 -8.94
CA ASP A 108 -24.42 2.13 -8.99
C ASP A 108 -24.63 3.22 -7.92
N ASN A 109 -25.85 3.37 -7.40
CA ASN A 109 -26.21 4.35 -6.37
C ASN A 109 -26.14 3.77 -4.95
N MET A 110 -25.97 2.46 -4.81
CA MET A 110 -25.95 1.78 -3.53
C MET A 110 -24.54 1.66 -2.95
N THR A 111 -24.43 1.76 -1.63
CA THR A 111 -23.17 1.47 -0.94
C THR A 111 -23.01 -0.03 -0.69
N TRP A 112 -21.76 -0.48 -0.54
CA TRP A 112 -21.49 -1.87 -0.19
C TRP A 112 -22.16 -2.29 1.13
N HIS A 113 -22.23 -1.39 2.12
CA HIS A 113 -22.89 -1.66 3.40
C HIS A 113 -24.38 -1.99 3.23
N GLU A 114 -25.08 -1.32 2.31
CA GLU A 114 -26.49 -1.62 2.04
C GLU A 114 -26.64 -2.99 1.37
N VAL A 115 -25.80 -3.29 0.38
CA VAL A 115 -25.79 -4.60 -0.29
C VAL A 115 -25.51 -5.71 0.73
N GLN A 116 -24.52 -5.51 1.59
CA GLN A 116 -24.16 -6.45 2.64
C GLN A 116 -25.31 -6.69 3.61
N ARG A 117 -26.00 -5.64 4.06
CA ARG A 117 -27.16 -5.76 4.95
C ARG A 117 -28.27 -6.60 4.31
N ARG A 118 -28.60 -6.35 3.03
CA ARG A 118 -29.61 -7.16 2.31
C ARG A 118 -29.18 -8.62 2.18
N VAL A 119 -27.89 -8.90 1.98
CA VAL A 119 -27.38 -10.29 1.95
C VAL A 119 -27.57 -10.98 3.32
N LEU A 120 -27.36 -10.26 4.42
CA LEU A 120 -27.59 -10.78 5.77
C LEU A 120 -29.07 -11.02 6.08
N GLU A 121 -29.96 -10.14 5.59
CA GLU A 121 -31.41 -10.31 5.71
C GLU A 121 -31.90 -11.52 4.90
N VAL A 122 -31.47 -11.64 3.63
CA VAL A 122 -31.83 -12.76 2.76
C VAL A 122 -31.35 -14.09 3.31
N GLN A 123 -30.23 -14.15 4.05
CA GLN A 123 -29.79 -15.39 4.70
C GLN A 123 -30.81 -15.95 5.68
N LYS A 124 -31.66 -15.10 6.30
CA LYS A 124 -32.70 -15.54 7.24
C LYS A 124 -33.86 -16.21 6.51
N ASP A 125 -34.19 -15.73 5.32
CA ASP A 125 -35.30 -16.23 4.49
C ASP A 125 -34.86 -17.41 3.61
N GLN A 126 -33.68 -17.29 3.00
CA GLN A 126 -33.04 -18.26 2.12
C GLN A 126 -31.74 -18.73 2.80
N GLN A 127 -31.73 -19.97 3.31
CA GLN A 127 -30.55 -20.56 3.97
C GLN A 127 -29.39 -20.82 2.98
N MET A 128 -28.68 -19.77 2.56
CA MET A 128 -27.51 -19.88 1.67
C MET A 128 -26.33 -20.53 2.40
N CYS A 129 -26.15 -20.24 3.69
CA CYS A 129 -25.27 -20.97 4.58
C CYS A 129 -26.05 -22.05 5.35
N ILE A 130 -25.72 -23.32 5.14
CA ILE A 130 -26.40 -24.46 5.78
C ILE A 130 -26.00 -24.59 7.26
N HIS A 131 -24.72 -24.34 7.56
CA HIS A 131 -24.15 -24.61 8.89
C HIS A 131 -24.43 -23.50 9.92
N LYS A 132 -24.92 -22.33 9.48
CA LYS A 132 -25.13 -21.16 10.34
C LYS A 132 -26.43 -20.46 9.96
N GLN A 133 -27.35 -20.34 10.91
CA GLN A 133 -28.66 -19.72 10.69
C GLN A 133 -28.53 -18.22 10.44
N GLU A 134 -27.71 -17.52 11.23
CA GLU A 134 -27.43 -16.09 11.08
C GLU A 134 -25.96 -15.88 10.68
N LEU A 135 -25.74 -15.23 9.54
CA LEU A 135 -24.40 -14.85 9.10
C LEU A 135 -24.01 -13.53 9.77
N THR A 136 -22.73 -13.31 10.06
CA THR A 136 -22.22 -12.02 10.53
C THR A 136 -21.53 -11.25 9.41
N GLU A 137 -21.31 -9.96 9.59
CA GLU A 137 -20.53 -9.15 8.66
C GLU A 137 -19.14 -9.75 8.46
N LEU A 138 -18.47 -10.13 9.56
CA LEU A 138 -17.14 -10.72 9.54
C LEU A 138 -17.07 -12.02 8.72
N ASP A 139 -18.12 -12.83 8.70
CA ASP A 139 -18.15 -14.05 7.90
C ASP A 139 -18.11 -13.74 6.40
N ILE A 140 -18.84 -12.71 5.95
CA ILE A 140 -18.84 -12.26 4.54
C ILE A 140 -17.44 -11.78 4.16
N TYR A 141 -16.81 -10.95 5.00
CA TYR A 141 -15.46 -10.46 4.74
C TYR A 141 -14.44 -11.59 4.70
N ASN A 142 -14.50 -12.54 5.63
CA ASN A 142 -13.61 -13.70 5.63
C ASN A 142 -13.78 -14.59 4.39
N ARG A 143 -14.99 -14.70 3.84
CA ARG A 143 -15.23 -15.42 2.57
C ARG A 143 -14.62 -14.68 1.38
N ILE A 144 -14.79 -13.36 1.29
CA ILE A 144 -14.27 -12.54 0.18
C ILE A 144 -12.74 -12.40 0.25
N LEU A 145 -12.20 -12.21 1.44
CA LEU A 145 -10.81 -11.81 1.67
C LEU A 145 -9.90 -12.95 2.13
N ARG A 146 -10.39 -14.21 2.19
CA ARG A 146 -9.63 -15.38 2.68
C ARG A 146 -8.16 -15.37 2.29
N TYR A 147 -7.88 -15.42 0.98
CA TYR A 147 -6.51 -15.48 0.47
C TYR A 147 -5.74 -14.17 0.64
N LYS A 148 -6.43 -13.02 0.56
CA LYS A 148 -5.81 -11.71 0.76
C LYS A 148 -5.33 -11.54 2.21
N ASN A 149 -6.11 -12.02 3.18
CA ASN A 149 -5.72 -12.00 4.59
C ASN A 149 -4.46 -12.86 4.83
N TYR A 150 -4.35 -14.02 4.19
CA TYR A 150 -3.11 -14.82 4.22
C TYR A 150 -1.93 -14.07 3.59
N MET A 151 -2.11 -13.44 2.43
CA MET A 151 -1.04 -12.63 1.80
C MET A 151 -0.61 -11.45 2.68
N VAL A 152 -1.55 -10.76 3.32
CA VAL A 152 -1.26 -9.66 4.25
C VAL A 152 -0.46 -10.17 5.46
N ALA A 153 -0.85 -11.30 6.04
CA ALA A 153 -0.16 -11.88 7.19
C ALA A 153 1.23 -12.44 6.82
N LEU A 154 1.38 -13.08 5.66
CA LEU A 154 2.68 -13.56 5.14
C LEU A 154 3.68 -12.42 4.93
N VAL A 155 3.22 -11.27 4.43
CA VAL A 155 4.05 -10.07 4.29
C VAL A 155 4.33 -9.43 5.64
N ASN A 156 3.33 -9.28 6.52
CA ASN A 156 3.53 -8.68 7.86
C ASN A 156 4.46 -9.50 8.76
N LYS A 157 4.64 -10.80 8.48
CA LYS A 157 5.54 -11.69 9.21
C LYS A 157 6.89 -11.90 8.54
N ASP A 158 7.15 -11.19 7.43
CA ASP A 158 8.36 -11.33 6.61
C ASP A 158 8.69 -12.78 6.22
N VAL A 159 7.67 -13.63 6.07
CA VAL A 159 7.85 -15.03 5.64
C VAL A 159 8.24 -15.05 4.16
N LEU A 160 7.69 -14.14 3.37
CA LEU A 160 8.00 -13.98 1.95
C LEU A 160 9.32 -13.19 1.79
N PRO A 161 10.26 -13.68 0.96
CA PRO A 161 11.52 -12.98 0.73
C PRO A 161 11.31 -11.84 -0.28
N LEU A 162 10.89 -10.68 0.21
CA LEU A 162 10.63 -9.49 -0.63
C LEU A 162 11.73 -8.43 -0.54
N HIS A 163 12.58 -8.50 0.49
CA HIS A 163 13.68 -7.57 0.73
C HIS A 163 14.98 -8.15 0.17
N PHE A 164 15.64 -7.40 -0.71
CA PHE A 164 16.89 -7.78 -1.36
C PHE A 164 17.92 -6.67 -1.22
N THR A 165 19.19 -7.00 -0.99
CA THR A 165 20.28 -6.02 -0.98
C THR A 165 21.13 -6.20 -2.22
N LEU A 166 21.02 -5.27 -3.16
CA LEU A 166 21.79 -5.29 -4.41
C LEU A 166 23.09 -4.49 -4.25
N PRO A 167 24.23 -4.95 -4.79
CA PRO A 167 25.54 -4.34 -4.54
C PRO A 167 25.68 -2.90 -5.05
N LEU A 168 24.85 -2.47 -6.02
CA LEU A 168 24.88 -1.12 -6.59
C LEU A 168 23.69 -0.24 -6.19
N LEU A 169 22.53 -0.85 -5.93
CA LEU A 169 21.27 -0.15 -5.69
C LEU A 169 20.89 -0.09 -4.19
N GLY A 170 21.59 -0.84 -3.34
CA GLY A 170 21.28 -0.93 -1.91
C GLY A 170 20.06 -1.83 -1.62
N PRO A 171 19.35 -1.60 -0.50
CA PRO A 171 18.15 -2.35 -0.16
C PRO A 171 17.00 -2.01 -1.11
N VAL A 172 16.39 -3.03 -1.70
CA VAL A 172 15.27 -2.92 -2.64
C VAL A 172 14.16 -3.87 -2.20
N VAL A 173 12.91 -3.44 -2.33
CA VAL A 173 11.73 -4.27 -2.11
C VAL A 173 11.12 -4.66 -3.44
N TYR A 174 11.05 -5.96 -3.73
CA TYR A 174 10.56 -6.46 -5.01
C TYR A 174 9.24 -7.22 -4.86
N LEU A 175 8.15 -6.60 -5.29
CA LEU A 175 6.85 -7.26 -5.44
C LEU A 175 6.09 -6.70 -6.65
N THR A 176 6.20 -7.40 -7.77
CA THR A 176 5.45 -7.11 -9.00
C THR A 176 4.11 -7.86 -9.03
N GLN A 177 3.19 -7.46 -9.91
CA GLN A 177 1.96 -8.22 -10.13
C GLN A 177 2.25 -9.64 -10.63
N GLY A 178 3.28 -9.81 -11.45
CA GLY A 178 3.74 -11.13 -11.91
C GLY A 178 4.21 -12.05 -10.78
N LEU A 179 5.04 -11.55 -9.86
CA LEU A 179 5.47 -12.31 -8.69
C LEU A 179 4.28 -12.62 -7.77
N LYS A 180 3.44 -11.62 -7.48
CA LYS A 180 2.24 -11.80 -6.66
C LYS A 180 1.32 -12.89 -7.22
N TYR A 181 1.07 -12.89 -8.53
CA TYR A 181 0.26 -13.92 -9.19
C TYR A 181 0.88 -15.32 -9.02
N ASN A 182 2.20 -15.45 -9.16
CA ASN A 182 2.87 -16.73 -8.96
C ASN A 182 2.79 -17.21 -7.49
N LEU A 183 2.87 -16.30 -6.52
CA LEU A 183 2.69 -16.62 -5.11
C LEU A 183 1.27 -17.13 -4.83
N GLU A 184 0.24 -16.41 -5.31
CA GLU A 184 -1.16 -16.81 -5.16
C GLU A 184 -1.45 -18.14 -5.87
N LEU A 185 -0.86 -18.36 -7.04
CA LEU A 185 -0.93 -19.63 -7.76
C LEU A 185 -0.36 -20.77 -6.93
N ILE A 186 0.86 -20.64 -6.41
CA ILE A 186 1.56 -21.68 -5.63
C ILE A 186 0.82 -21.99 -4.32
N LEU A 187 0.28 -20.97 -3.65
CA LEU A 187 -0.31 -21.11 -2.32
C LEU A 187 -1.79 -21.49 -2.33
N PHE A 188 -2.56 -21.07 -3.34
CA PHE A 188 -4.02 -21.14 -3.27
C PHE A 188 -4.70 -21.83 -4.46
N TRP A 189 -4.23 -21.62 -5.69
CA TRP A 189 -5.02 -22.01 -6.89
C TRP A 189 -4.50 -23.22 -7.65
N PHE A 190 -3.21 -23.52 -7.56
CA PHE A 190 -2.60 -24.58 -8.37
C PHE A 190 -3.09 -25.98 -7.95
N PRO A 191 -3.29 -26.94 -8.88
CA PRO A 191 -3.59 -28.32 -8.52
C PRO A 191 -2.53 -28.91 -7.61
N GLY A 192 -2.90 -29.25 -6.39
CA GLY A 192 -1.96 -29.67 -5.35
C GLY A 192 -1.65 -28.60 -4.31
N ALA A 193 -2.03 -27.33 -4.50
CA ALA A 193 -1.82 -26.25 -3.54
C ALA A 193 -2.27 -26.63 -2.11
N PRO A 194 -1.71 -25.99 -1.07
CA PRO A 194 -2.07 -26.25 0.32
C PRO A 194 -3.59 -26.29 0.58
N PHE A 195 -4.35 -25.43 -0.11
CA PHE A 195 -5.81 -25.45 -0.11
C PHE A 195 -6.33 -26.50 -1.11
N GLU A 196 -7.13 -27.45 -0.64
CA GLU A 196 -7.75 -28.49 -1.48
C GLU A 196 -8.99 -27.95 -2.18
N ASN A 197 -9.87 -27.35 -1.38
CA ASN A 197 -11.05 -26.62 -1.84
C ASN A 197 -10.80 -25.12 -1.64
N THR A 198 -11.62 -24.28 -2.27
CA THR A 198 -11.54 -22.82 -2.13
C THR A 198 -11.58 -22.35 -0.66
N TRP A 199 -12.07 -23.20 0.26
CA TRP A 199 -12.29 -22.89 1.67
C TRP A 199 -11.64 -23.81 2.70
N HIS A 200 -11.00 -24.92 2.32
CA HIS A 200 -10.35 -25.83 3.28
C HIS A 200 -8.87 -26.03 2.98
N LEU A 201 -8.07 -25.93 4.03
CA LEU A 201 -6.68 -26.33 4.04
C LEU A 201 -6.61 -27.85 4.15
N ARG A 202 -5.76 -28.49 3.34
CA ARG A 202 -5.54 -29.95 3.42
C ARG A 202 -5.21 -30.37 4.84
N GLU A 203 -5.89 -31.40 5.33
CA GLU A 203 -5.70 -31.96 6.68
C GLU A 203 -4.24 -32.38 6.96
N GLU A 204 -3.48 -32.73 5.92
CA GLU A 204 -2.05 -33.03 6.04
C GLU A 204 -1.24 -31.86 6.61
N TYR A 205 -1.59 -30.62 6.26
CA TYR A 205 -0.89 -29.42 6.72
C TYR A 205 -1.20 -29.09 8.18
N LYS A 206 -2.34 -29.56 8.71
CA LYS A 206 -2.70 -29.41 10.13
C LYS A 206 -1.87 -30.34 11.03
N ARG A 207 -1.37 -31.47 10.49
CA ARG A 207 -0.61 -32.46 11.26
C ARG A 207 0.89 -32.15 11.32
N PRO A 208 1.52 -32.09 12.51
CA PRO A 208 2.93 -31.73 12.63
C PRO A 208 3.89 -32.79 12.10
N ALA A 209 3.51 -34.07 12.09
CA ALA A 209 4.34 -35.18 11.64
C ALA A 209 4.78 -35.08 10.16
N ASN A 210 3.97 -34.41 9.33
CA ASN A 210 4.21 -34.31 7.88
C ASN A 210 4.97 -33.04 7.47
N ARG A 211 5.42 -32.21 8.44
CA ARG A 211 6.02 -30.89 8.20
C ARG A 211 7.13 -30.91 7.14
N ASP A 212 8.14 -31.75 7.33
CA ASP A 212 9.31 -31.78 6.44
C ASP A 212 8.96 -32.35 5.06
N MET A 213 8.08 -33.37 5.03
CA MET A 213 7.58 -33.93 3.77
C MET A 213 6.82 -32.88 2.96
N LEU A 214 5.92 -32.13 3.59
CA LEU A 214 5.13 -31.08 2.93
C LEU A 214 6.00 -29.90 2.50
N ALA A 215 7.00 -29.54 3.30
CA ALA A 215 7.98 -28.50 2.94
C ALA A 215 8.78 -28.90 1.69
N GLN A 216 9.22 -30.15 1.59
CA GLN A 216 9.91 -30.66 0.40
C GLN A 216 9.00 -30.70 -0.82
N GLN A 217 7.72 -31.09 -0.65
CA GLN A 217 6.74 -31.06 -1.75
C GLN A 217 6.48 -29.64 -2.23
N LEU A 218 6.30 -28.68 -1.32
CA LEU A 218 6.11 -27.27 -1.65
C LEU A 218 7.36 -26.70 -2.35
N ALA A 219 8.57 -26.98 -1.84
CA ALA A 219 9.82 -26.56 -2.44
C ALA A 219 9.99 -27.11 -3.88
N ARG A 220 9.60 -28.37 -4.12
CA ARG A 220 9.62 -28.98 -5.46
C ARG A 220 8.62 -28.32 -6.41
N ARG A 221 7.44 -27.95 -5.92
CA ARG A 221 6.45 -27.22 -6.72
C ARG A 221 6.91 -25.81 -7.06
N ILE A 222 7.47 -25.08 -6.09
CA ILE A 222 8.07 -23.75 -6.33
C ILE A 222 9.13 -23.84 -7.43
N LEU A 223 9.99 -24.88 -7.38
CA LEU A 223 10.99 -25.13 -8.43
C LEU A 223 10.37 -25.35 -9.80
N TRP A 224 9.35 -26.21 -9.92
CA TRP A 224 8.66 -26.47 -11.19
C TRP A 224 7.96 -25.23 -11.74
N VAL A 225 7.27 -24.46 -10.90
CA VAL A 225 6.65 -23.19 -11.31
C VAL A 225 7.71 -22.19 -11.75
N GLY A 226 8.84 -22.10 -11.04
CA GLY A 226 9.97 -21.28 -11.45
C GLY A 226 10.56 -21.69 -12.80
N LEU A 227 10.73 -22.99 -13.04
CA LEU A 227 11.24 -23.53 -14.30
C LEU A 227 10.27 -23.26 -15.47
N VAL A 228 8.96 -23.43 -15.25
CA VAL A 228 7.93 -23.10 -16.25
C VAL A 228 7.96 -21.61 -16.59
N ASN A 229 8.08 -20.72 -15.59
CA ASN A 229 8.24 -19.29 -15.84
C ASN A 229 9.51 -18.99 -16.64
N LEU A 230 10.62 -19.70 -16.39
CA LEU A 230 11.86 -19.54 -17.16
C LEU A 230 11.69 -19.98 -18.63
N VAL A 231 10.96 -21.06 -18.89
CA VAL A 231 10.65 -21.52 -20.25
C VAL A 231 9.71 -20.55 -20.97
N LEU A 232 8.73 -19.99 -20.26
CA LEU A 232 7.78 -19.02 -20.81
C LEU A 232 8.33 -17.58 -20.90
N LEU A 233 9.51 -17.32 -20.32
CA LEU A 233 10.15 -16.01 -20.26
C LEU A 233 10.17 -15.26 -21.61
N PRO A 234 10.66 -15.82 -22.73
CA PRO A 234 10.75 -15.07 -23.98
C PRO A 234 9.37 -14.61 -24.51
N LEU A 235 8.34 -15.44 -24.31
CA LEU A 235 6.98 -15.13 -24.73
C LEU A 235 6.36 -14.04 -23.85
N VAL A 236 6.45 -14.21 -22.52
CA VAL A 236 5.87 -13.26 -21.57
C VAL A 236 6.59 -11.91 -21.65
N LEU A 237 7.90 -11.90 -21.80
CA LEU A 237 8.68 -10.67 -21.99
C LEU A 237 8.28 -9.94 -23.28
N ALA A 238 8.16 -10.65 -24.40
CA ALA A 238 7.71 -10.07 -25.65
C ALA A 238 6.31 -9.44 -25.51
N TRP A 239 5.39 -10.14 -24.85
CA TRP A 239 4.06 -9.60 -24.53
C TRP A 239 4.13 -8.35 -23.64
N GLN A 240 4.93 -8.35 -22.56
CA GLN A 240 5.06 -7.20 -21.66
C GLN A 240 5.61 -5.97 -22.38
N VAL A 241 6.63 -6.15 -23.23
CA VAL A 241 7.21 -5.06 -24.03
C VAL A 241 6.18 -4.50 -25.02
N MET A 242 5.46 -5.37 -25.73
CA MET A 242 4.40 -4.95 -26.66
C MET A 242 3.26 -4.22 -25.93
N TYR A 243 2.77 -4.77 -24.83
CA TYR A 243 1.72 -4.17 -24.02
C TYR A 243 2.15 -2.83 -23.45
N PHE A 244 3.39 -2.71 -22.96
CA PHE A 244 3.97 -1.46 -22.50
C PHE A 244 3.96 -0.41 -23.62
N PHE A 245 4.48 -0.78 -24.80
CA PHE A 245 4.54 0.12 -25.94
C PHE A 245 3.15 0.63 -26.35
N TYR A 246 2.16 -0.25 -26.53
CA TYR A 246 0.83 0.17 -26.96
C TYR A 246 0.05 0.94 -25.88
N SER A 247 0.26 0.63 -24.60
CA SER A 247 -0.51 1.26 -23.51
C SER A 247 0.07 2.60 -23.06
N TYR A 248 1.39 2.77 -23.09
CA TYR A 248 2.06 3.94 -22.51
C TYR A 248 2.63 4.92 -23.54
N THR A 249 2.76 4.56 -24.83
CA THR A 249 3.31 5.49 -25.83
C THR A 249 2.47 6.76 -25.98
N ASP A 250 1.14 6.64 -25.98
CA ASP A 250 0.24 7.81 -26.02
C ASP A 250 0.40 8.69 -24.78
N LEU A 251 0.54 8.07 -23.60
CA LEU A 251 0.73 8.79 -22.33
C LEU A 251 2.07 9.54 -22.31
N ILE A 252 3.15 8.91 -22.79
CA ILE A 252 4.48 9.53 -22.86
C ILE A 252 4.48 10.72 -23.82
N LYS A 253 3.77 10.59 -24.96
CA LYS A 253 3.67 11.65 -25.96
C LYS A 253 2.83 12.84 -25.48
N ARG A 254 1.71 12.59 -24.80
CA ARG A 254 0.78 13.64 -24.34
C ARG A 254 1.26 14.32 -23.07
N GLU A 255 1.65 13.54 -22.06
CA GLU A 255 1.95 14.05 -20.72
C GLU A 255 3.15 13.30 -20.10
N PRO A 256 4.40 13.63 -20.49
CA PRO A 256 5.60 12.96 -19.97
C PRO A 256 5.76 13.11 -18.45
N GLY A 257 5.18 14.17 -17.86
CA GLY A 257 5.16 14.40 -16.41
C GLY A 257 4.44 13.29 -15.62
N VAL A 258 3.53 12.54 -16.25
CA VAL A 258 2.79 11.46 -15.57
C VAL A 258 3.71 10.34 -15.11
N LEU A 259 4.82 10.08 -15.81
CA LEU A 259 5.80 9.07 -15.40
C LEU A 259 6.59 9.46 -14.14
N GLY A 260 6.77 10.78 -13.92
CA GLY A 260 7.38 11.35 -12.72
C GLY A 260 6.45 11.37 -11.51
N LEU A 261 5.15 11.12 -11.70
CA LEU A 261 4.22 10.94 -10.60
C LEU A 261 4.51 9.65 -9.84
N ARG A 262 4.16 9.64 -8.56
CA ARG A 262 4.31 8.47 -7.69
C ARG A 262 3.00 7.70 -7.58
N THR A 263 3.09 6.44 -7.19
CA THR A 263 1.97 5.53 -6.93
C THR A 263 2.30 4.61 -5.78
N TRP A 264 1.29 4.22 -5.02
CA TRP A 264 1.42 3.16 -4.01
C TRP A 264 1.88 1.85 -4.66
N SER A 265 2.99 1.29 -4.18
CA SER A 265 3.56 0.05 -4.72
C SER A 265 2.66 -1.16 -4.41
N PRO A 266 2.72 -2.26 -5.17
CA PRO A 266 1.99 -3.47 -4.84
C PRO A 266 2.37 -4.00 -3.45
N TYR A 267 3.64 -3.86 -3.06
CA TYR A 267 4.13 -4.13 -1.71
C TYR A 267 3.46 -3.23 -0.67
N GLY A 268 3.48 -1.91 -0.87
CA GLY A 268 2.86 -0.94 0.03
C GLY A 268 1.37 -1.18 0.21
N ARG A 269 0.67 -1.63 -0.84
CA ARG A 269 -0.75 -2.02 -0.76
C ARG A 269 -1.01 -3.24 0.13
N LEU A 270 -0.07 -4.18 0.26
CA LEU A 270 -0.20 -5.31 1.20
C LEU A 270 0.27 -4.94 2.60
N PHE A 271 1.36 -4.19 2.70
CA PHE A 271 1.91 -3.72 3.97
C PHE A 271 0.90 -2.83 4.71
N LEU A 272 0.32 -1.85 4.03
CA LEU A 272 -0.61 -0.88 4.62
C LEU A 272 -2.03 -1.41 4.81
N ARG A 273 -2.40 -2.56 4.20
CA ARG A 273 -3.76 -3.10 4.27
C ARG A 273 -4.05 -3.72 5.63
N HIS A 274 -5.18 -3.40 6.24
CA HIS A 274 -5.68 -4.05 7.45
C HIS A 274 -6.18 -5.47 7.15
N PHE A 275 -6.30 -6.28 8.20
CA PHE A 275 -7.08 -7.52 8.08
C PHE A 275 -8.55 -7.18 7.85
N ASN A 276 -9.22 -7.95 6.99
CA ASN A 276 -10.62 -7.74 6.61
C ASN A 276 -10.96 -6.35 6.05
N GLU A 277 -10.03 -5.72 5.32
CA GLU A 277 -10.30 -4.48 4.57
C GLU A 277 -10.58 -4.81 3.11
N LEU A 278 -11.68 -4.32 2.54
CA LEU A 278 -12.04 -4.52 1.14
C LEU A 278 -11.19 -3.63 0.21
N ASP A 279 -11.15 -3.96 -1.09
CA ASP A 279 -10.27 -3.24 -2.02
C ASP A 279 -10.67 -1.77 -2.20
N HIS A 280 -11.97 -1.46 -2.14
CA HIS A 280 -12.46 -0.10 -2.28
C HIS A 280 -12.21 0.75 -1.02
N GLU A 281 -12.32 0.16 0.18
CA GLU A 281 -11.95 0.79 1.45
C GLU A 281 -10.47 1.18 1.45
N LEU A 282 -9.59 0.23 1.12
CA LEU A 282 -8.15 0.47 1.00
C LEU A 282 -7.85 1.55 -0.03
N ASN A 283 -8.48 1.49 -1.22
CA ASN A 283 -8.27 2.50 -2.25
C ASN A 283 -8.70 3.89 -1.79
N THR A 284 -9.84 4.00 -1.11
CA THR A 284 -10.35 5.28 -0.60
C THR A 284 -9.36 5.89 0.38
N ARG A 285 -8.82 5.08 1.29
CA ARG A 285 -7.80 5.48 2.27
C ARG A 285 -6.48 5.91 1.62
N LEU A 286 -5.96 5.10 0.70
CA LEU A 286 -4.74 5.42 -0.05
C LEU A 286 -4.90 6.66 -0.96
N CYS A 287 -6.10 6.92 -1.48
CA CYS A 287 -6.40 8.13 -2.23
C CYS A 287 -6.37 9.38 -1.34
N ARG A 288 -6.94 9.33 -0.13
CA ARG A 288 -6.86 10.44 0.84
C ARG A 288 -5.42 10.74 1.25
N GLY A 289 -4.62 9.70 1.50
CA GLY A 289 -3.20 9.83 1.84
C GLY A 289 -2.29 10.23 0.68
N TYR A 290 -2.76 10.22 -0.58
CA TYR A 290 -1.91 10.45 -1.75
C TYR A 290 -1.34 11.87 -1.81
N ARG A 291 -2.16 12.90 -1.54
CA ARG A 291 -1.71 14.29 -1.63
C ARG A 291 -0.67 14.63 -0.56
N PRO A 292 -0.87 14.31 0.74
CA PRO A 292 0.17 14.46 1.76
C PRO A 292 1.46 13.69 1.43
N ALA A 293 1.35 12.47 0.91
CA ALA A 293 2.51 11.64 0.51
C ALA A 293 3.32 12.27 -0.64
N CYS A 294 2.65 12.82 -1.65
CA CYS A 294 3.30 13.57 -2.72
C CYS A 294 4.03 14.81 -2.19
N GLN A 295 3.40 15.57 -1.30
CA GLN A 295 4.01 16.75 -0.68
C GLN A 295 5.25 16.37 0.13
N TYR A 296 5.17 15.32 0.95
CA TYR A 296 6.31 14.81 1.71
C TYR A 296 7.47 14.40 0.78
N MET A 297 7.20 13.66 -0.29
CA MET A 297 8.27 13.26 -1.22
C MET A 297 8.86 14.43 -2.02
N SER A 298 8.07 15.47 -2.30
CA SER A 298 8.55 16.65 -3.04
C SER A 298 9.47 17.56 -2.23
N ILE A 299 9.44 17.47 -0.89
CA ILE A 299 10.37 18.16 0.01
C ILE A 299 11.81 17.71 -0.25
N PHE A 300 12.01 16.42 -0.52
CA PHE A 300 13.33 15.84 -0.74
C PHE A 300 13.79 16.03 -2.18
N SER A 301 14.28 17.22 -2.48
CA SER A 301 14.92 17.52 -3.75
C SER A 301 16.45 17.53 -3.61
N SER A 302 17.14 16.98 -4.60
CA SER A 302 18.62 17.02 -4.64
C SER A 302 19.08 18.34 -5.25
N HIS A 303 19.89 19.10 -4.51
CA HIS A 303 20.44 20.38 -4.97
C HIS A 303 21.24 20.23 -6.27
N ILE A 304 21.97 19.12 -6.43
CA ILE A 304 22.75 18.82 -7.64
C ILE A 304 21.83 18.65 -8.86
N VAL A 305 20.72 17.93 -8.70
CA VAL A 305 19.74 17.71 -9.78
C VAL A 305 19.10 19.03 -10.19
N ILE A 306 18.77 19.90 -9.24
CA ILE A 306 18.18 21.22 -9.53
C ILE A 306 19.16 22.09 -10.32
N ILE A 307 20.43 22.16 -9.89
CA ILE A 307 21.46 22.96 -10.57
C ILE A 307 21.65 22.45 -12.00
N LEU A 308 21.75 21.12 -12.19
CA LEU A 308 21.89 20.52 -13.51
C LEU A 308 20.65 20.82 -14.38
N ALA A 309 19.45 20.60 -13.85
CA ALA A 309 18.20 20.84 -14.56
C ALA A 309 18.03 22.29 -15.01
N LYS A 310 18.40 23.27 -14.16
CA LYS A 310 18.37 24.70 -14.52
C LYS A 310 19.33 25.01 -15.67
N ASN A 311 20.57 24.50 -15.62
CA ASN A 311 21.56 24.70 -16.67
C ASN A 311 21.15 24.03 -17.98
N VAL A 312 20.71 22.77 -17.94
CA VAL A 312 20.23 22.04 -19.13
C VAL A 312 19.03 22.76 -19.75
N THR A 313 18.09 23.25 -18.93
CA THR A 313 16.94 24.04 -19.40
C THR A 313 17.38 25.29 -20.15
N PHE A 314 18.42 25.98 -19.67
CA PHE A 314 18.97 27.16 -20.34
C PHE A 314 19.66 26.80 -21.67
N PHE A 315 20.59 25.84 -21.66
CA PHE A 315 21.35 25.45 -22.85
C PHE A 315 20.52 24.78 -23.93
N ALA A 316 19.45 24.06 -23.58
CA ALA A 316 18.51 23.51 -24.56
C ALA A 316 17.43 24.53 -24.97
N GLY A 317 17.01 25.41 -24.06
CA GLY A 317 15.97 26.41 -24.30
C GLY A 317 16.42 27.55 -25.21
N ALA A 318 17.67 28.00 -25.13
CA ALA A 318 18.21 29.06 -25.99
C ALA A 318 18.18 28.71 -27.49
N PRO A 319 18.75 27.58 -27.96
CA PRO A 319 18.67 27.19 -29.37
C PRO A 319 17.23 26.88 -29.80
N LEU A 320 16.41 26.28 -28.92
CA LEU A 320 15.00 26.04 -29.21
C LEU A 320 14.23 27.35 -29.47
N ALA A 321 14.45 28.38 -28.65
CA ALA A 321 13.82 29.68 -28.82
C ALA A 321 14.25 30.37 -30.12
N VAL A 322 15.53 30.27 -30.49
CA VAL A 322 16.04 30.80 -31.75
C VAL A 322 15.44 30.07 -32.95
N LEU A 323 15.39 28.73 -32.92
CA LEU A 323 14.77 27.95 -33.98
C LEU A 323 13.28 28.26 -34.11
N LEU A 324 12.54 28.33 -33.00
CA LEU A 324 11.12 28.71 -33.03
C LEU A 324 10.91 30.13 -33.59
N LEU A 325 11.78 31.08 -33.24
CA LEU A 325 11.70 32.43 -33.79
C LEU A 325 11.93 32.43 -35.32
N LEU A 326 12.95 31.70 -35.79
CA LEU A 326 13.22 31.57 -37.23
C LEU A 326 12.05 30.92 -37.97
N THR A 327 11.41 29.90 -37.38
CA THR A 327 10.21 29.27 -37.98
C THR A 327 8.98 30.17 -38.04
N VAL A 328 8.89 31.17 -37.14
CA VAL A 328 7.82 32.18 -37.18
C VAL A 328 8.10 33.25 -38.23
N ILE A 329 9.37 33.57 -38.48
CA ILE A 329 9.78 34.50 -39.54
C ILE A 329 9.58 33.86 -40.91
N ASP A 330 9.99 32.61 -41.06
CA ASP A 330 9.91 31.87 -42.31
C ASP A 330 9.61 30.38 -42.05
N GLU A 331 8.52 29.88 -42.62
CA GLU A 331 8.07 28.49 -42.48
C GLU A 331 9.04 27.51 -43.15
N ASP A 332 9.80 27.95 -44.17
CA ASP A 332 10.74 27.12 -44.93
C ASP A 332 11.88 26.58 -44.06
N VAL A 333 12.12 27.19 -42.89
CA VAL A 333 13.06 26.71 -41.87
C VAL A 333 12.69 25.31 -41.37
N LEU A 334 11.40 24.95 -41.33
CA LEU A 334 10.95 23.60 -40.93
C LEU A 334 11.27 22.53 -41.99
N ALA A 335 11.41 22.92 -43.26
CA ALA A 335 11.74 22.01 -44.36
C ALA A 335 13.23 21.65 -44.41
N VAL A 336 14.09 22.40 -43.71
CA VAL A 336 15.53 22.13 -43.61
C VAL A 336 15.78 20.82 -42.86
N GLU A 337 16.74 20.04 -43.37
CA GLU A 337 17.10 18.75 -42.82
C GLU A 337 17.38 18.84 -41.30
N HIS A 338 16.80 17.90 -40.56
CA HIS A 338 16.90 17.77 -39.11
C HIS A 338 16.35 18.92 -38.25
N VAL A 339 15.90 20.07 -38.80
CA VAL A 339 15.40 21.17 -37.95
C VAL A 339 14.18 20.75 -37.14
N LEU A 340 13.20 20.08 -37.75
CA LEU A 340 12.04 19.54 -37.04
C LEU A 340 12.44 18.53 -35.95
N MET A 341 13.44 17.69 -36.22
CA MET A 341 13.96 16.73 -35.24
C MET A 341 14.68 17.44 -34.09
N MET A 342 15.45 18.49 -34.37
CA MET A 342 16.13 19.28 -33.34
C MET A 342 15.13 20.03 -32.46
N VAL A 343 14.12 20.67 -33.05
CA VAL A 343 13.05 21.36 -32.30
C VAL A 343 12.30 20.38 -31.38
N THR A 344 11.95 19.19 -31.88
CA THR A 344 11.25 18.17 -31.08
C THR A 344 12.12 17.61 -29.96
N VAL A 345 13.38 17.26 -30.23
CA VAL A 345 14.31 16.74 -29.21
C VAL A 345 14.64 17.79 -28.16
N LEU A 346 14.96 19.03 -28.56
CA LEU A 346 15.22 20.13 -27.62
C LEU A 346 13.97 20.45 -26.79
N GLY A 347 12.78 20.43 -27.39
CA GLY A 347 11.51 20.59 -26.69
C GLY A 347 11.29 19.52 -25.61
N ILE A 348 11.57 18.25 -25.92
CA ILE A 348 11.49 17.15 -24.94
C ILE A 348 12.50 17.35 -23.82
N ILE A 349 13.75 17.69 -24.12
CA ILE A 349 14.80 17.92 -23.11
C ILE A 349 14.40 19.06 -22.17
N VAL A 350 13.91 20.18 -22.70
CA VAL A 350 13.42 21.33 -21.90
C VAL A 350 12.23 20.92 -21.04
N ALA A 351 11.26 20.18 -21.60
CA ALA A 351 10.10 19.72 -20.85
C ALA A 351 10.49 18.79 -19.68
N ILE A 352 11.39 17.83 -19.91
CA ILE A 352 11.87 16.92 -18.86
C ILE A 352 12.65 17.70 -17.79
N SER A 353 13.57 18.58 -18.20
CA SER A 353 14.42 19.34 -17.29
C SER A 353 13.59 20.28 -16.40
N ARG A 354 12.55 20.90 -16.94
CA ARG A 354 11.62 21.73 -16.14
C ARG A 354 10.85 20.94 -15.10
N ASN A 355 10.46 19.70 -15.38
CA ASN A 355 9.76 18.85 -14.41
C ASN A 355 10.65 18.41 -13.23
N LEU A 356 11.98 18.51 -13.35
CA LEU A 356 12.92 18.23 -12.26
C LEU A 356 13.12 19.42 -11.31
N ILE A 357 12.68 20.61 -11.69
CA ILE A 357 12.81 21.83 -10.88
C ILE A 357 11.59 21.91 -9.93
N PRO A 358 11.78 21.86 -8.60
CA PRO A 358 10.69 21.96 -7.65
C PRO A 358 10.13 23.38 -7.58
N ASP A 359 8.93 23.51 -6.99
CA ASP A 359 8.30 24.81 -6.71
C ASP A 359 9.12 25.62 -5.68
N GLU A 360 9.32 26.90 -5.95
CA GLU A 360 10.07 27.82 -5.10
C GLU A 360 9.33 28.13 -3.78
N ASN A 361 8.00 28.01 -3.76
CA ASN A 361 7.17 28.32 -2.59
C ASN A 361 6.88 27.10 -1.69
N LEU A 362 7.68 26.05 -1.79
CA LEU A 362 7.46 24.81 -1.07
C LEU A 362 7.81 24.93 0.43
N VAL A 363 6.87 24.57 1.30
CA VAL A 363 7.02 24.71 2.76
C VAL A 363 7.65 23.46 3.37
N TRP A 364 8.83 23.60 3.98
CA TRP A 364 9.57 22.50 4.62
C TRP A 364 9.00 22.14 6.00
N ARG A 365 8.12 21.13 6.10
CA ARG A 365 7.61 20.57 7.36
C ARG A 365 7.42 19.04 7.29
N PRO A 366 8.50 18.25 7.30
CA PRO A 366 8.44 16.80 7.08
C PRO A 366 7.66 16.05 8.17
N GLU A 367 7.87 16.35 9.45
CA GLU A 367 7.18 15.67 10.57
C GLU A 367 5.66 15.85 10.48
N ARG A 368 5.17 17.09 10.28
CA ARG A 368 3.73 17.36 10.18
C ARG A 368 3.09 16.68 8.98
N LEU A 369 3.79 16.61 7.85
CA LEU A 369 3.31 15.88 6.67
C LEU A 369 3.29 14.37 6.91
N MET A 370 4.30 13.81 7.59
CA MET A 370 4.30 12.40 7.97
C MET A 370 3.17 12.08 8.95
N THR A 371 2.89 12.94 9.93
CA THR A 371 1.72 12.78 10.82
C THR A 371 0.40 12.82 10.04
N SER A 372 0.29 13.70 9.04
CA SER A 372 -0.88 13.77 8.15
C SER A 372 -1.03 12.51 7.29
N ILE A 373 0.10 11.97 6.79
CA ILE A 373 0.13 10.68 6.08
C ILE A 373 -0.31 9.57 7.03
N LEU A 374 0.28 9.48 8.22
CA LEU A 374 -0.01 8.48 9.25
C LEU A 374 -1.49 8.43 9.60
N ALA A 375 -2.12 9.58 9.81
CA ALA A 375 -3.54 9.69 10.11
C ALA A 375 -4.41 9.02 9.03
N GLN A 376 -3.97 9.04 7.76
CA GLN A 376 -4.69 8.42 6.65
C GLN A 376 -4.24 6.97 6.39
N ILE A 377 -2.95 6.63 6.44
CA ILE A 377 -2.44 5.29 6.08
C ILE A 377 -2.36 4.31 7.27
N HIS A 378 -2.49 4.82 8.49
CA HIS A 378 -2.51 4.13 9.79
C HIS A 378 -1.24 3.38 10.23
N TYR A 379 -0.40 2.97 9.29
CA TYR A 379 0.81 2.20 9.57
C TYR A 379 2.06 3.02 9.26
N MET A 380 2.97 3.06 10.22
CA MET A 380 4.28 3.69 10.12
C MET A 380 5.25 2.95 11.05
N PRO A 381 6.46 2.59 10.59
CA PRO A 381 7.50 2.04 11.45
C PRO A 381 7.88 3.00 12.60
N ASP A 382 8.17 2.45 13.77
CA ASP A 382 8.36 3.25 15.00
C ASP A 382 9.61 4.14 14.94
N HIS A 383 10.65 3.71 14.23
CA HIS A 383 11.90 4.46 14.09
C HIS A 383 11.79 5.70 13.18
N TRP A 384 10.68 5.88 12.47
CA TRP A 384 10.50 7.04 11.60
C TRP A 384 10.23 8.32 12.40
N LYS A 385 9.52 8.22 13.52
CA LYS A 385 9.09 9.41 14.27
C LYS A 385 10.29 10.17 14.82
N GLY A 386 10.34 11.47 14.56
CA GLY A 386 11.46 12.34 14.96
C GLY A 386 12.64 12.31 13.98
N LEU A 387 12.66 11.37 13.03
CA LEU A 387 13.67 11.24 11.98
C LEU A 387 13.07 11.43 10.57
N CYS A 388 11.87 12.00 10.45
CA CYS A 388 11.15 12.11 9.17
C CYS A 388 11.84 13.05 8.18
N HIS A 389 12.81 13.85 8.62
CA HIS A 389 13.62 14.75 7.77
C HIS A 389 14.84 14.06 7.15
N THR A 390 15.11 12.81 7.50
CA THR A 390 16.30 12.07 7.03
C THR A 390 16.05 11.39 5.68
N THR A 391 17.12 11.17 4.91
CA THR A 391 17.03 10.44 3.63
C THR A 391 16.73 8.96 3.83
N VAL A 392 17.10 8.39 4.99
CA VAL A 392 16.80 6.98 5.33
C VAL A 392 15.29 6.75 5.36
N VAL A 393 14.55 7.58 6.10
CA VAL A 393 13.08 7.48 6.17
C VAL A 393 12.45 7.75 4.80
N ARG A 394 12.97 8.72 4.04
CA ARG A 394 12.53 8.97 2.66
C ARG A 394 12.67 7.73 1.77
N ASP A 395 13.80 7.04 1.84
CA ASP A 395 14.10 5.89 0.99
C ASP A 395 13.25 4.67 1.38
N GLU A 396 13.05 4.43 2.69
CA GLU A 396 12.12 3.41 3.16
C GLU A 396 10.67 3.72 2.76
N PHE A 397 10.22 4.98 2.89
CA PHE A 397 8.91 5.40 2.42
C PHE A 397 8.77 5.29 0.89
N ALA A 398 9.86 5.42 0.13
CA ALA A 398 9.86 5.25 -1.32
C ALA A 398 9.58 3.81 -1.75
N HIS A 399 9.87 2.81 -0.92
CA HIS A 399 9.44 1.42 -1.15
C HIS A 399 7.92 1.26 -1.10
N LEU A 400 7.23 2.03 -0.25
CA LEU A 400 5.76 2.06 -0.17
C LEU A 400 5.15 2.94 -1.28
N PHE A 401 5.81 4.05 -1.59
CA PHE A 401 5.31 5.08 -2.51
C PHE A 401 6.31 5.38 -3.64
N GLN A 402 6.33 4.48 -4.62
CA GLN A 402 7.30 4.46 -5.71
C GLN A 402 6.91 5.33 -6.92
N TYR A 403 7.88 5.70 -7.76
CA TYR A 403 7.60 6.35 -9.04
C TYR A 403 6.83 5.43 -9.99
N LYS A 404 5.92 6.00 -10.80
CA LYS A 404 5.22 5.24 -11.85
C LYS A 404 6.18 4.64 -12.86
N ALA A 405 7.23 5.37 -13.23
CA ALA A 405 8.27 4.87 -14.12
C ALA A 405 8.97 3.62 -13.56
N VAL A 406 9.34 3.64 -12.27
CA VAL A 406 9.99 2.49 -11.59
C VAL A 406 9.04 1.30 -11.57
N ARG A 407 7.78 1.49 -11.17
CA ARG A 407 6.77 0.44 -11.20
C ARG A 407 6.62 -0.20 -12.58
N ILE A 408 6.61 0.60 -13.64
CA ILE A 408 6.46 0.09 -15.01
C ILE A 408 7.72 -0.68 -15.44
N LEU A 409 8.91 -0.17 -15.12
CA LEU A 409 10.16 -0.87 -15.38
C LEU A 409 10.22 -2.22 -14.64
N GLU A 410 9.81 -2.26 -13.38
CA GLU A 410 9.72 -3.50 -12.59
C GLU A 410 8.78 -4.53 -13.23
N GLU A 411 7.63 -4.10 -13.77
CA GLU A 411 6.69 -4.99 -14.46
C GLU A 411 7.25 -5.50 -15.80
N VAL A 412 7.98 -4.67 -16.56
CA VAL A 412 8.63 -5.08 -17.81
C VAL A 412 9.75 -6.10 -17.53
N VAL A 413 10.52 -5.89 -16.46
CA VAL A 413 11.61 -6.79 -16.04
C VAL A 413 11.09 -8.01 -15.26
N SER A 414 9.81 -8.00 -14.84
CA SER A 414 9.20 -9.04 -14.01
C SER A 414 9.35 -10.47 -14.55
N PRO A 415 9.17 -10.74 -15.86
CA PRO A 415 9.32 -12.09 -16.40
C PRO A 415 10.73 -12.69 -16.24
N VAL A 416 11.75 -11.83 -16.11
CA VAL A 416 13.16 -12.24 -15.91
C VAL A 416 13.45 -12.46 -14.43
N VAL A 417 13.02 -11.53 -13.56
CA VAL A 417 13.37 -11.57 -12.13
C VAL A 417 12.50 -12.56 -11.34
N THR A 418 11.22 -12.69 -11.68
CA THR A 418 10.27 -13.59 -11.00
C THR A 418 10.77 -15.04 -10.90
N PRO A 419 11.19 -15.74 -11.98
CA PRO A 419 11.69 -17.10 -11.86
C PRO A 419 12.95 -17.21 -10.98
N LEU A 420 13.82 -16.20 -10.99
CA LEU A 420 15.02 -16.18 -10.13
C LEU A 420 14.63 -16.07 -8.64
N VAL A 421 13.69 -15.18 -8.31
CA VAL A 421 13.17 -15.03 -6.94
C VAL A 421 12.50 -16.31 -6.48
N LEU A 422 11.68 -16.96 -7.32
CA LEU A 422 11.02 -18.22 -6.97
C LEU A 422 12.03 -19.34 -6.69
N ILE A 423 13.01 -19.53 -7.57
CA ILE A 423 13.97 -20.65 -7.47
C ILE A 423 14.97 -20.46 -6.34
N PHE A 424 15.51 -19.25 -6.19
CA PHE A 424 16.64 -19.00 -5.27
C PHE A 424 16.23 -18.43 -3.92
N ALA A 425 15.19 -17.59 -3.86
CA ALA A 425 14.80 -16.91 -2.62
C ALA A 425 13.60 -17.57 -1.93
N LEU A 426 12.54 -17.92 -2.67
CA LEU A 426 11.30 -18.47 -2.09
C LEU A 426 11.45 -19.95 -1.71
N ARG A 427 12.10 -20.77 -2.55
CA ARG A 427 12.24 -22.21 -2.33
C ARG A 427 12.88 -22.57 -0.98
N PRO A 428 13.97 -21.92 -0.51
CA PRO A 428 14.53 -22.20 0.82
C PRO A 428 13.56 -21.95 1.98
N ARG A 429 12.62 -21.00 1.82
CA ARG A 429 11.62 -20.63 2.84
C ARG A 429 10.35 -21.49 2.83
N ALA A 430 10.32 -22.59 2.07
CA ALA A 430 9.15 -23.46 2.00
C ALA A 430 8.75 -24.03 3.38
N LEU A 431 9.72 -24.32 4.26
CA LEU A 431 9.45 -24.81 5.62
C LEU A 431 8.70 -23.78 6.46
N GLU A 432 9.16 -22.53 6.43
CA GLU A 432 8.55 -21.41 7.15
C GLU A 432 7.10 -21.16 6.67
N ILE A 433 6.86 -21.29 5.36
CA ILE A 433 5.51 -21.17 4.79
C ILE A 433 4.59 -22.29 5.30
N VAL A 434 5.06 -23.54 5.35
CA VAL A 434 4.28 -24.68 5.87
C VAL A 434 3.97 -24.49 7.35
N ASP A 435 4.95 -24.07 8.14
CA ASP A 435 4.75 -23.78 9.56
C ASP A 435 3.78 -22.63 9.78
N PHE A 436 3.87 -21.58 8.94
CA PHE A 436 2.94 -20.46 8.98
C PHE A 436 1.51 -20.92 8.71
N LEU A 437 1.28 -21.70 7.65
CA LEU A 437 -0.05 -22.21 7.32
C LEU A 437 -0.59 -23.11 8.42
N ARG A 438 0.23 -23.95 9.05
CA ARG A 438 -0.21 -24.80 10.16
C ARG A 438 -0.59 -23.97 11.39
N ASN A 439 0.28 -23.04 11.81
CA ASN A 439 0.13 -22.34 13.08
C ASN A 439 -0.92 -21.21 13.03
N PHE A 440 -1.15 -20.62 11.84
CA PHE A 440 -2.00 -19.45 11.66
C PHE A 440 -3.25 -19.72 10.81
N THR A 441 -3.69 -20.98 10.73
CA THR A 441 -5.00 -21.34 10.16
C THR A 441 -5.95 -21.77 11.29
N VAL A 442 -7.14 -21.20 11.30
CA VAL A 442 -8.21 -21.54 12.25
C VAL A 442 -9.46 -21.90 11.46
N GLU A 443 -10.13 -22.97 11.87
CA GLU A 443 -11.41 -23.38 11.29
C GLU A 443 -12.56 -22.62 11.95
N VAL A 444 -13.33 -21.89 11.15
CA VAL A 444 -14.52 -21.15 11.60
C VAL A 444 -15.78 -21.81 11.05
N VAL A 445 -16.71 -22.12 11.95
CA VAL A 445 -17.98 -22.78 11.61
C VAL A 445 -18.76 -21.94 10.60
N GLY A 446 -19.14 -22.57 9.48
CA GLY A 446 -19.88 -21.91 8.39
C GLY A 446 -19.03 -21.08 7.43
N VAL A 447 -17.74 -20.90 7.68
CA VAL A 447 -16.81 -20.19 6.76
C VAL A 447 -15.72 -21.13 6.22
N GLY A 448 -15.22 -22.05 7.04
CA GLY A 448 -14.09 -22.93 6.73
C GLY A 448 -12.77 -22.39 7.31
N ASP A 449 -11.66 -22.75 6.68
CA ASP A 449 -10.31 -22.39 7.15
C ASP A 449 -9.99 -20.93 6.81
N VAL A 450 -9.68 -20.13 7.83
CA VAL A 450 -9.34 -18.70 7.73
C VAL A 450 -8.04 -18.39 8.44
N CYS A 451 -7.40 -17.29 8.02
CA CYS A 451 -6.19 -16.81 8.67
C CYS A 451 -6.49 -16.36 10.10
N SER A 452 -5.74 -16.86 11.08
CA SER A 452 -5.94 -16.58 12.51
C SER A 452 -5.87 -15.07 12.83
N PHE A 453 -5.01 -14.32 12.13
CA PHE A 453 -4.92 -12.86 12.27
C PHE A 453 -6.18 -12.12 11.80
N ALA A 454 -6.92 -12.70 10.85
CA ALA A 454 -8.16 -12.11 10.35
C ALA A 454 -9.31 -12.20 11.36
N LEU A 455 -9.19 -12.97 12.43
CA LEU A 455 -10.17 -12.94 13.53
C LEU A 455 -10.02 -11.72 14.43
N MET A 456 -8.93 -10.94 14.25
CA MET A 456 -8.66 -9.71 14.99
C MET A 456 -8.72 -9.93 16.52
N ASP A 457 -8.24 -11.10 16.96
CA ASP A 457 -8.18 -11.49 18.36
C ASP A 457 -6.94 -10.88 19.03
N VAL A 458 -7.17 -9.82 19.81
CA VAL A 458 -6.14 -9.08 20.53
C VAL A 458 -5.47 -9.94 21.62
N ARG A 459 -6.14 -10.98 22.13
CA ARG A 459 -5.55 -11.87 23.15
C ARG A 459 -4.53 -12.83 22.55
N LYS A 460 -4.75 -13.26 21.30
CA LYS A 460 -3.90 -14.24 20.62
C LYS A 460 -2.82 -13.61 19.74
N HIS A 461 -3.13 -12.49 19.09
CA HIS A 461 -2.26 -11.87 18.09
C HIS A 461 -1.96 -10.39 18.36
N GLY A 462 -2.46 -9.85 19.46
CA GLY A 462 -2.15 -8.49 19.89
C GLY A 462 -0.70 -8.37 20.37
N SER A 463 -0.17 -7.16 20.22
CA SER A 463 1.15 -6.78 20.69
C SER A 463 1.03 -6.11 22.07
N PRO A 464 1.77 -6.57 23.09
CA PRO A 464 1.68 -5.98 24.43
C PRO A 464 2.12 -4.51 24.44
N GLN A 465 2.98 -4.09 23.52
CA GLN A 465 3.42 -2.70 23.44
C GLN A 465 2.31 -1.73 22.98
N TRP A 466 1.25 -2.24 22.35
CA TRP A 466 0.07 -1.48 21.93
C TRP A 466 -1.09 -1.64 22.91
N ARG A 467 -0.96 -2.59 23.85
CA ARG A 467 -1.84 -2.75 24.99
C ARG A 467 -1.21 -1.99 26.15
N ALA A 468 -1.63 -0.75 26.34
CA ALA A 468 -1.21 -0.04 27.54
C ALA A 468 -1.75 -0.81 28.76
N ASP A 469 -0.84 -1.33 29.58
CA ASP A 469 -1.03 -2.48 30.47
C ASP A 469 -2.24 -2.40 31.41
N ASP A 470 -2.87 -3.56 31.62
CA ASP A 470 -3.79 -3.89 32.71
C ASP A 470 -3.01 -4.09 34.03
N GLY A 471 -2.00 -3.24 34.30
CA GLY A 471 -0.90 -3.54 35.23
C GLY A 471 -0.49 -2.42 36.19
N GLU A 472 -1.36 -1.44 36.49
CA GLU A 472 -1.01 -0.33 37.39
C GLU A 472 -2.00 -0.02 38.53
N ASP A 473 -2.97 -0.90 38.85
CA ASP A 473 -3.91 -0.68 39.98
C ASP A 473 -4.17 -1.91 40.88
N ASP A 474 -3.20 -2.82 41.08
CA ASP A 474 -3.28 -3.85 42.12
C ASP A 474 -2.24 -3.60 43.23
N ASP A 475 -2.42 -2.51 43.99
CA ASP A 475 -1.83 -2.32 45.33
C ASP A 475 -2.87 -2.54 46.45
N HIS A 476 -3.94 -3.29 46.15
CA HIS A 476 -4.92 -3.73 47.14
C HIS A 476 -4.94 -5.25 47.21
N GLY A 477 -4.32 -5.78 48.27
CA GLY A 477 -4.24 -7.19 48.58
C GLY A 477 -5.60 -7.88 48.56
N GLY A 478 -5.81 -8.71 47.55
CA GLY A 478 -6.93 -9.62 47.43
C GLY A 478 -6.49 -10.86 46.66
N ALA A 479 -6.17 -11.94 47.38
CA ALA A 479 -5.88 -13.23 46.79
C ALA A 479 -7.11 -13.76 46.04
N GLY A 480 -7.15 -13.57 44.72
CA GLY A 480 -8.25 -14.01 43.87
C GLY A 480 -7.86 -14.06 42.39
N ALA A 481 -7.36 -15.21 41.94
CA ALA A 481 -7.23 -15.62 40.54
C ALA A 481 -6.52 -14.64 39.59
N ALA A 482 -5.22 -14.39 39.84
CA ALA A 482 -4.31 -13.95 38.79
C ALA A 482 -4.25 -15.03 37.69
N SER A 483 -4.96 -14.83 36.59
CA SER A 483 -4.66 -15.57 35.36
C SER A 483 -3.29 -15.09 34.88
N VAL A 484 -2.26 -15.88 35.18
CA VAL A 484 -0.91 -15.73 34.64
C VAL A 484 -1.03 -15.74 33.11
N ILE A 485 -1.03 -14.56 32.48
CA ILE A 485 -0.91 -14.44 31.04
C ILE A 485 0.56 -14.70 30.75
N GLU A 486 0.90 -15.94 30.37
CA GLU A 486 2.25 -16.24 29.89
C GLU A 486 2.61 -15.28 28.74
N PRO A 487 3.81 -14.67 28.73
CA PRO A 487 4.25 -13.85 27.62
C PRO A 487 4.33 -14.73 26.37
N GLN A 488 3.31 -14.63 25.51
CA GLN A 488 3.24 -15.42 24.28
C GLN A 488 4.48 -15.14 23.42
N PRO A 489 5.05 -16.17 22.74
CA PRO A 489 6.24 -16.02 21.94
C PRO A 489 6.03 -14.97 20.85
N GLU A 490 7.05 -14.12 20.62
CA GLU A 490 7.03 -13.03 19.61
C GLU A 490 6.55 -13.51 18.23
N GLN A 491 6.83 -14.77 17.93
CA GLN A 491 6.43 -15.46 16.71
C GLN A 491 4.91 -15.50 16.48
N GLN A 492 4.05 -15.36 17.50
CA GLN A 492 2.58 -15.38 17.37
C GLN A 492 1.94 -13.99 17.15
N ARG A 493 2.65 -12.88 17.41
CA ARG A 493 2.08 -11.52 17.44
C ARG A 493 2.06 -10.84 16.08
N ALA A 494 1.06 -10.04 15.74
CA ALA A 494 1.14 -9.22 14.52
C ALA A 494 2.16 -8.08 14.71
N GLN A 495 2.91 -7.72 13.66
CA GLN A 495 3.85 -6.61 13.72
C GLN A 495 3.13 -5.26 13.51
N HIS A 496 3.67 -4.17 14.06
CA HIS A 496 3.18 -2.78 13.91
C HIS A 496 1.73 -2.54 14.36
N GLY A 497 1.27 -3.19 15.44
CA GLY A 497 -0.08 -2.97 15.98
C GLY A 497 -1.21 -3.36 15.00
N LYS A 498 -0.92 -4.26 14.06
CA LYS A 498 -1.82 -4.53 12.93
C LYS A 498 -3.14 -5.16 13.35
N THR A 499 -3.14 -5.98 14.41
CA THR A 499 -4.35 -6.59 14.97
C THR A 499 -5.29 -5.51 15.53
N GLU A 500 -4.74 -4.62 16.36
CA GLU A 500 -5.43 -3.57 17.09
C GLU A 500 -6.01 -2.51 16.14
N LEU A 501 -5.20 -2.03 15.19
CA LEU A 501 -5.64 -1.08 14.18
C LEU A 501 -6.68 -1.69 13.22
N SER A 502 -6.53 -2.99 12.86
CA SER A 502 -7.53 -3.68 12.02
C SER A 502 -8.85 -3.84 12.76
N LEU A 503 -8.82 -4.19 14.05
CA LEU A 503 -10.01 -4.28 14.88
C LEU A 503 -10.74 -2.92 14.95
N MET A 504 -10.00 -1.85 15.24
CA MET A 504 -10.55 -0.50 15.29
C MET A 504 -11.19 -0.10 13.95
N HIS A 505 -10.47 -0.32 12.84
CA HIS A 505 -10.98 -0.06 11.50
C HIS A 505 -12.27 -0.85 11.21
N PHE A 506 -12.28 -2.15 11.51
CA PHE A 506 -13.42 -3.01 11.19
C PHE A 506 -14.66 -2.66 12.02
N THR A 507 -14.50 -2.32 13.30
CA THR A 507 -15.61 -1.89 14.18
C THR A 507 -16.19 -0.53 13.78
N LEU A 508 -15.35 0.42 13.37
CA LEU A 508 -15.82 1.72 12.89
C LEU A 508 -16.53 1.63 11.55
N THR A 509 -16.08 0.73 10.67
CA THR A 509 -16.65 0.51 9.34
C THR A 509 -17.94 -0.34 9.40
N ASN A 510 -18.04 -1.28 10.34
CA ASN A 510 -19.19 -2.16 10.51
C ASN A 510 -19.77 -2.03 11.93
N PRO A 511 -20.59 -0.99 12.22
CA PRO A 511 -21.08 -0.71 13.58
C PRO A 511 -22.08 -1.73 14.12
N HIS A 512 -22.72 -2.52 13.26
CA HIS A 512 -23.65 -3.59 13.66
C HIS A 512 -22.93 -4.87 14.09
N TRP A 513 -21.64 -5.00 13.76
CA TRP A 513 -20.86 -6.17 14.12
C TRP A 513 -20.49 -6.14 15.60
N VAL A 514 -20.79 -7.23 16.31
CA VAL A 514 -20.42 -7.39 17.72
C VAL A 514 -19.05 -8.08 17.82
N PRO A 515 -18.02 -7.42 18.38
CA PRO A 515 -16.71 -8.03 18.55
C PRO A 515 -16.71 -9.13 19.62
N PRO A 516 -15.78 -10.11 19.54
CA PRO A 516 -15.56 -11.09 20.60
C PRO A 516 -15.19 -10.44 21.93
N GLU A 517 -15.47 -11.10 23.06
CA GLU A 517 -15.29 -10.55 24.42
C GLU A 517 -13.91 -9.91 24.67
N GLY A 518 -12.83 -10.57 24.24
CA GLY A 518 -11.47 -10.04 24.40
C GLY A 518 -11.21 -8.75 23.62
N SER A 519 -11.79 -8.64 22.43
CA SER A 519 -11.69 -7.46 21.57
C SER A 519 -12.61 -6.33 22.06
N THR A 520 -13.79 -6.67 22.60
CA THR A 520 -14.70 -5.71 23.24
C THR A 520 -14.07 -5.07 24.47
N ALA A 521 -13.41 -5.86 25.33
CA ALA A 521 -12.70 -5.36 26.50
C ALA A 521 -11.60 -4.35 26.11
N PHE A 522 -10.81 -4.65 25.08
CA PHE A 522 -9.78 -3.75 24.56
C PHE A 522 -10.38 -2.42 24.07
N ILE A 523 -11.46 -2.46 23.28
CA ILE A 523 -12.13 -1.25 22.77
C ILE A 523 -12.70 -0.42 23.92
N ASN A 524 -13.32 -1.06 24.91
CA ASN A 524 -13.89 -0.36 26.07
C ASN A 524 -12.80 0.30 26.93
N ASN A 525 -11.68 -0.38 27.19
CA ASN A 525 -10.53 0.20 27.89
C ASN A 525 -9.98 1.42 27.13
N LEU A 526 -9.82 1.31 25.80
CA LEU A 526 -9.36 2.44 24.99
C LEU A 526 -10.33 3.63 25.07
N LYS A 527 -11.65 3.38 25.00
CA LYS A 527 -12.68 4.42 25.16
C LYS A 527 -12.61 5.07 26.53
N GLU A 528 -12.58 4.27 27.61
CA GLU A 528 -12.47 4.75 28.98
C GLU A 528 -11.22 5.62 29.18
N ARG A 529 -10.10 5.24 28.57
CA ARG A 529 -8.86 6.02 28.60
C ARG A 529 -8.98 7.34 27.86
N VAL A 530 -9.61 7.35 26.69
CA VAL A 530 -9.94 8.59 25.97
C VAL A 530 -10.80 9.51 26.84
N CYS A 531 -11.85 8.98 27.47
CA CYS A 531 -12.73 9.79 28.30
C CYS A 531 -12.01 10.27 29.60
N THR A 532 -11.12 9.46 30.18
CA THR A 532 -10.25 9.84 31.33
C THR A 532 -9.22 10.92 30.98
N GLU A 533 -8.55 10.83 29.83
CA GLU A 533 -7.62 11.86 29.38
C GLU A 533 -8.36 13.16 29.00
N ALA A 534 -9.62 13.06 28.54
CA ALA A 534 -10.47 14.20 28.26
C ALA A 534 -10.90 14.95 29.54
N THR A 535 -11.19 14.26 30.65
CA THR A 535 -11.48 14.93 31.93
C THR A 535 -10.24 15.59 32.54
N ARG A 536 -9.03 15.09 32.23
CA ARG A 536 -7.74 15.66 32.67
C ARG A 536 -7.27 16.85 31.83
N LEU A 537 -7.90 17.15 30.69
CA LEU A 537 -7.54 18.28 29.81
C LEU A 537 -7.45 19.65 30.52
N PRO A 538 -8.34 20.01 31.48
CA PRO A 538 -8.27 21.31 32.15
C PRO A 538 -7.18 21.41 33.23
N ALA A 539 -6.68 20.27 33.74
CA ALA A 539 -5.84 20.21 34.95
C ALA A 539 -4.34 20.02 34.68
N LEU A 540 -3.95 19.44 33.53
CA LEU A 540 -2.56 19.18 33.17
C LEU A 540 -1.99 20.27 32.24
N HIS A 541 -0.67 20.46 32.27
CA HIS A 541 0.03 21.23 31.24
C HIS A 541 -0.30 20.62 29.87
N ARG A 542 -0.81 21.46 28.97
CA ARG A 542 -1.33 21.10 27.64
C ARG A 542 -0.33 20.31 26.77
N GLU A 543 0.96 20.37 27.09
CA GLU A 543 2.05 19.74 26.33
C GLU A 543 2.21 18.23 26.61
N ASP A 544 1.80 17.74 27.79
CA ASP A 544 1.97 16.32 28.19
C ASP A 544 0.73 15.44 27.94
N ASN A 545 -0.41 16.03 27.55
CA ASN A 545 -1.64 15.26 27.35
C ASN A 545 -1.67 14.61 25.94
N VAL A 546 -1.69 13.28 25.91
CA VAL A 546 -1.72 12.44 24.70
C VAL A 546 -2.93 12.77 23.81
N LEU A 547 -4.09 13.02 24.42
CA LEU A 547 -5.31 13.34 23.70
C LEU A 547 -5.23 14.73 23.06
N PHE A 548 -4.65 15.72 23.75
CA PHE A 548 -4.45 17.04 23.18
C PHE A 548 -3.50 17.01 21.97
N ASN A 549 -2.38 16.30 22.08
CA ASN A 549 -1.41 16.15 20.99
C ASN A 549 -2.01 15.45 19.77
N SER A 550 -2.85 14.44 19.99
CA SER A 550 -3.58 13.74 18.93
C SER A 550 -4.60 14.65 18.24
N LEU A 551 -5.37 15.42 19.00
CA LEU A 551 -6.36 16.37 18.46
C LEU A 551 -5.69 17.53 17.70
N ASN A 552 -4.59 18.07 18.23
CA ASN A 552 -3.85 19.15 17.56
C ASN A 552 -3.17 18.67 16.27
N SER A 553 -2.70 17.42 16.26
CA SER A 553 -2.18 16.79 15.05
C SER A 553 -3.28 16.63 14.00
N LEU A 554 -4.48 16.22 14.42
CA LEU A 554 -5.64 16.03 13.55
C LEU A 554 -6.19 17.35 12.97
N SER A 555 -6.26 18.42 13.77
CA SER A 555 -6.70 19.75 13.31
C SER A 555 -5.80 20.33 12.22
N GLY A 556 -4.53 19.91 12.20
CA GLY A 556 -3.55 20.35 11.24
C GLY A 556 -3.63 19.73 9.84
N ILE A 557 -4.54 18.77 9.60
CA ILE A 557 -4.61 17.93 8.39
C ILE A 557 -5.50 18.55 7.30
N ASN A 558 -6.76 18.86 7.63
CA ASN A 558 -7.71 19.53 6.73
C ASN A 558 -8.62 20.49 7.54
N ALA A 559 -9.32 21.37 6.83
CA ALA A 559 -10.23 22.34 7.45
C ALA A 559 -11.41 21.66 8.17
N GLU A 560 -11.93 20.56 7.60
CA GLU A 560 -13.05 19.79 8.15
C GLU A 560 -12.70 19.18 9.52
N TYR A 561 -11.53 18.56 9.64
CA TYR A 561 -11.07 17.99 10.92
C TYR A 561 -10.77 19.10 11.93
N SER A 562 -10.27 20.24 11.49
CA SER A 562 -10.06 21.41 12.36
C SER A 562 -11.38 21.89 12.99
N GLU A 563 -12.45 21.95 12.21
CA GLU A 563 -13.77 22.32 12.71
C GLU A 563 -14.29 21.30 13.74
N MET A 564 -14.20 20.01 13.41
CA MET A 564 -14.59 18.93 14.32
C MET A 564 -13.77 18.94 15.62
N VAL A 565 -12.45 19.12 15.56
CA VAL A 565 -11.58 19.24 16.74
C VAL A 565 -11.92 20.50 17.55
N SER A 566 -12.19 21.62 16.89
CA SER A 566 -12.55 22.87 17.58
C SER A 566 -13.87 22.75 18.35
N SER A 567 -14.81 21.94 17.86
CA SER A 567 -16.07 21.66 18.54
C SER A 567 -15.86 20.82 19.81
N VAL A 568 -14.96 19.84 19.74
CA VAL A 568 -14.55 19.00 20.87
C VAL A 568 -13.87 19.84 21.96
N LEU A 569 -12.90 20.67 21.56
CA LEU A 569 -12.17 21.53 22.50
C LEU A 569 -13.08 22.58 23.15
N ARG A 570 -14.04 23.17 22.40
CA ARG A 570 -15.03 24.12 22.96
C ARG A 570 -15.94 23.46 23.99
N ASN A 571 -16.47 22.27 23.68
CA ASN A 571 -17.41 21.59 24.56
C ASN A 571 -16.76 21.15 25.88
N ASN A 572 -15.50 20.70 25.85
CA ASN A 572 -14.80 20.30 27.08
C ASN A 572 -14.35 21.49 27.95
N VAL A 573 -14.12 22.67 27.37
CA VAL A 573 -13.83 23.90 28.14
C VAL A 573 -15.08 24.41 28.88
N ALA A 574 -16.29 24.20 28.33
CA ALA A 574 -17.53 24.59 28.99
C ALA A 574 -17.88 23.73 30.22
N VAL A 575 -17.43 22.46 30.26
CA VAL A 575 -17.70 21.53 31.38
C VAL A 575 -16.83 21.84 32.61
N GLY A 576 -15.66 22.43 32.45
CA GLY A 576 -14.79 22.85 33.56
C GLY A 576 -15.26 24.08 34.35
N GLY A 577 -16.32 24.77 33.90
CA GLY A 577 -16.82 26.01 34.49
C GLY A 577 -18.19 25.92 35.18
N SER A 578 -18.85 24.76 35.21
CA SER A 578 -20.22 24.65 35.71
C SER A 578 -20.37 23.59 36.80
N LEU A 579 -19.76 23.87 37.97
CA LEU A 579 -20.12 23.23 39.24
C LEU A 579 -20.54 24.26 40.31
N VAL A 580 -20.99 25.44 39.89
CA VAL A 580 -21.66 26.38 40.80
C VAL A 580 -22.97 26.87 40.17
N GLY A 581 -24.07 26.30 40.66
CA GLY A 581 -25.37 26.99 40.68
C GLY A 581 -26.31 26.78 39.49
N SER A 582 -26.79 25.56 39.25
CA SER A 582 -28.08 25.39 38.56
C SER A 582 -29.23 25.69 39.52
N ARG A 583 -29.88 26.85 39.37
CA ARG A 583 -31.31 27.06 39.71
C ARG A 583 -31.80 28.40 39.14
N MET A 584 -32.38 28.36 37.94
CA MET A 584 -33.74 28.82 37.64
C MET A 584 -33.90 28.99 36.14
N ALA A 585 -34.80 28.19 35.57
CA ALA A 585 -35.46 28.52 34.33
C ALA A 585 -36.25 29.82 34.52
N ARG A 586 -36.12 30.76 33.58
CA ARG A 586 -37.15 31.76 33.34
C ARG A 586 -37.14 32.20 31.88
N SER A 587 -38.25 31.92 31.24
CA SER A 587 -38.74 32.54 30.02
C SER A 587 -38.88 34.06 30.22
N ASP A 588 -38.54 34.86 29.21
CA ASP A 588 -39.51 35.72 28.51
C ASP A 588 -38.86 36.85 27.69
N LEU A 589 -39.50 37.08 26.54
CA LEU A 589 -39.73 38.31 25.79
C LEU A 589 -38.57 39.15 25.25
N GLY A 590 -38.73 39.49 23.97
CA GLY A 590 -37.80 40.30 23.19
C GLY A 590 -37.82 41.79 23.50
N SER A 591 -36.79 42.45 22.99
CA SER A 591 -36.81 43.88 22.72
C SER A 591 -35.78 44.18 21.63
N THR A 592 -36.27 44.75 20.54
CA THR A 592 -35.57 45.49 19.51
C THR A 592 -34.72 46.62 20.09
N SER A 593 -33.48 46.79 19.63
CA SER A 593 -32.85 48.10 19.52
C SER A 593 -31.74 48.11 18.48
N ALA A 594 -31.61 49.26 17.84
CA ALA A 594 -31.03 49.49 16.53
C ALA A 594 -29.56 49.97 16.59
N ALA A 595 -28.91 49.80 15.44
CA ALA A 595 -27.90 50.67 14.81
C ALA A 595 -26.63 51.08 15.59
N ALA A 596 -25.47 50.71 15.04
CA ALA A 596 -24.42 51.69 14.75
C ALA A 596 -23.55 51.22 13.58
N GLN A 597 -23.39 52.12 12.62
CA GLN A 597 -22.66 52.00 11.36
C GLN A 597 -21.14 52.05 11.56
N GLY A 598 -20.40 51.39 10.67
CA GLY A 598 -18.96 51.57 10.48
C GLY A 598 -18.59 51.18 9.05
N VAL A 599 -18.62 52.16 8.16
CA VAL A 599 -18.34 52.07 6.71
C VAL A 599 -16.82 52.07 6.47
N ALA A 600 -16.33 51.13 5.65
CA ALA A 600 -15.17 51.36 4.78
C ALA A 600 -15.30 50.49 3.52
N ALA A 601 -15.43 51.18 2.39
CA ALA A 601 -15.70 50.64 1.07
C ALA A 601 -14.42 50.14 0.36
N GLY A 602 -14.60 49.16 -0.52
CA GLY A 602 -13.62 48.72 -1.51
C GLY A 602 -14.32 47.84 -2.56
N GLU A 603 -14.65 48.43 -3.70
CA GLU A 603 -15.40 47.87 -4.82
C GLU A 603 -14.81 46.55 -5.38
N ARG A 604 -15.68 45.60 -5.74
CA ARG A 604 -15.48 44.73 -6.91
C ARG A 604 -16.80 44.23 -7.48
N ILE A 605 -16.77 44.11 -8.80
CA ILE A 605 -17.87 44.12 -9.75
C ILE A 605 -18.57 42.74 -9.87
N ARG A 606 -19.89 42.85 -9.97
CA ARG A 606 -21.00 41.94 -10.29
C ARG A 606 -20.76 40.85 -11.35
N GLY A 607 -21.27 39.64 -11.08
CA GLY A 607 -21.88 38.76 -12.10
C GLY A 607 -21.65 37.26 -11.92
N GLY A 608 -22.69 36.48 -11.51
CA GLY A 608 -22.64 35.01 -11.63
C GLY A 608 -23.54 34.15 -10.71
N ILE A 609 -24.85 34.45 -10.66
CA ILE A 609 -25.98 33.53 -10.37
C ILE A 609 -25.82 32.52 -9.20
N SER A 610 -26.24 32.95 -8.01
CA SER A 610 -26.66 32.06 -6.91
C SER A 610 -27.99 31.38 -7.26
N ARG A 611 -28.04 30.05 -7.18
CA ARG A 611 -29.26 29.37 -6.75
C ARG A 611 -29.15 29.14 -5.25
N ALA A 612 -29.95 29.90 -4.53
CA ALA A 612 -30.15 29.77 -3.10
C ALA A 612 -31.05 28.54 -2.84
N GLU A 613 -30.50 27.55 -2.16
CA GLU A 613 -31.26 26.73 -1.23
C GLU A 613 -30.69 27.04 0.16
N GLY A 614 -31.55 27.50 1.07
CA GLY A 614 -31.19 27.96 2.40
C GLY A 614 -30.71 26.82 3.32
N PRO A 615 -30.26 27.13 4.54
CA PRO A 615 -29.77 26.11 5.45
C PRO A 615 -30.97 25.31 5.98
N LEU A 616 -31.25 24.18 5.33
CA LEU A 616 -31.93 23.06 5.97
C LEU A 616 -30.98 22.55 7.07
N ALA A 617 -31.37 22.73 8.33
CA ALA A 617 -30.81 22.13 9.54
C ALA A 617 -29.29 21.90 9.52
N THR A 618 -28.55 22.72 10.28
CA THR A 618 -27.19 22.35 10.72
C THR A 618 -27.22 20.91 11.24
N PRO A 619 -26.55 19.94 10.59
CA PRO A 619 -26.50 18.60 11.13
C PRO A 619 -25.80 18.72 12.48
N SER A 620 -26.45 18.25 13.54
CA SER A 620 -25.82 18.09 14.83
C SER A 620 -24.70 17.06 14.66
N HIS A 621 -23.52 17.53 14.27
CA HIS A 621 -22.30 16.72 14.23
C HIS A 621 -22.16 16.13 15.63
N ALA A 622 -22.39 14.83 15.76
CA ALA A 622 -22.01 14.09 16.95
C ALA A 622 -20.52 14.41 17.16
N SER A 623 -20.21 15.12 18.25
CA SER A 623 -18.83 15.46 18.62
C SER A 623 -17.97 14.21 18.47
N LEU A 624 -16.79 14.29 17.83
CA LEU A 624 -15.92 13.13 17.59
C LEU A 624 -15.75 12.28 18.86
N LEU A 625 -15.61 12.92 20.02
CA LEU A 625 -15.55 12.24 21.32
C LEU A 625 -16.88 11.65 21.77
N ASN A 626 -18.02 12.26 21.44
CA ASN A 626 -19.34 11.70 21.74
C ASN A 626 -19.63 10.46 20.88
N SER A 627 -19.21 10.46 19.60
CA SER A 627 -19.22 9.27 18.74
C SER A 627 -18.34 8.14 19.29
N ILE A 628 -17.25 8.47 20.01
CA ILE A 628 -16.31 7.50 20.57
C ILE A 628 -16.76 7.01 21.96
N CYS A 629 -17.22 7.89 22.85
CA CYS A 629 -17.62 7.57 24.23
C CYS A 629 -19.07 7.05 24.34
N VAL A 630 -20.01 7.31 23.40
CA VAL A 630 -21.46 6.95 23.55
C VAL A 630 -21.88 5.68 22.79
N ALA A 631 -21.04 5.14 21.90
CA ALA A 631 -21.47 4.11 20.94
C ALA A 631 -21.73 2.69 21.51
N ASN A 632 -22.12 2.51 22.78
CA ASN A 632 -22.41 1.18 23.34
C ASN A 632 -23.57 1.11 24.35
N GLU A 633 -24.46 2.10 24.42
CA GLU A 633 -25.70 1.95 25.20
C GLU A 633 -26.82 1.36 24.33
N PRO A 634 -27.23 0.09 24.51
CA PRO A 634 -28.31 -0.52 23.73
C PRO A 634 -29.69 0.10 24.02
N TYR A 635 -29.79 1.01 25.00
CA TYR A 635 -31.05 1.66 25.42
C TYR A 635 -31.08 3.19 25.29
N SER A 636 -30.10 3.82 24.62
CA SER A 636 -30.19 5.26 24.31
C SER A 636 -31.02 5.49 23.04
N SER A 637 -32.31 5.73 23.21
CA SER A 637 -33.30 5.93 22.14
C SER A 637 -33.18 7.28 21.40
N SER A 638 -32.02 7.94 21.40
CA SER A 638 -31.85 9.29 20.85
C SER A 638 -30.92 9.41 19.64
N VAL A 639 -30.36 8.30 19.13
CA VAL A 639 -29.58 8.29 17.86
C VAL A 639 -30.15 7.25 16.89
N VAL A 640 -31.47 7.27 16.72
CA VAL A 640 -32.12 6.58 15.59
C VAL A 640 -32.16 7.57 14.43
N GLY A 641 -31.25 7.40 13.47
CA GLY A 641 -31.43 7.98 12.12
C GLY A 641 -30.31 8.83 11.52
N ALA A 642 -29.17 9.03 12.18
CA ALA A 642 -28.03 9.67 11.52
C ALA A 642 -27.16 8.60 10.86
N GLU A 643 -27.28 8.42 9.55
CA GLU A 643 -26.26 7.70 8.77
C GLU A 643 -24.90 8.33 9.11
N VAL A 644 -24.01 7.57 9.73
CA VAL A 644 -22.65 8.02 10.03
C VAL A 644 -21.97 8.25 8.68
N SER A 645 -21.74 9.52 8.33
CA SER A 645 -21.06 9.87 7.09
C SER A 645 -19.71 9.14 7.02
N LEU A 646 -19.37 8.60 5.84
CA LEU A 646 -18.09 7.96 5.54
C LEU A 646 -16.88 8.85 5.93
N GLU A 647 -17.09 10.17 5.94
CA GLU A 647 -16.11 11.16 6.37
C GLU A 647 -15.92 11.21 7.89
N SER A 648 -17.01 11.05 8.65
CA SER A 648 -16.97 10.94 10.12
C SER A 648 -16.26 9.66 10.55
N THR A 649 -16.54 8.54 9.88
CA THR A 649 -15.81 7.27 10.12
C THR A 649 -14.31 7.41 9.86
N ALA A 650 -13.95 8.10 8.78
CA ALA A 650 -12.54 8.37 8.46
C ALA A 650 -11.86 9.26 9.50
N ALA A 651 -12.55 10.30 9.99
CA ALA A 651 -12.04 11.18 11.03
C ALA A 651 -11.87 10.46 12.37
N ASN A 652 -12.85 9.62 12.76
CA ASN A 652 -12.78 8.78 13.95
C ASN A 652 -11.58 7.81 13.87
N MET A 653 -11.39 7.14 12.72
CA MET A 653 -10.25 6.24 12.54
C MET A 653 -8.91 6.99 12.53
N SER A 654 -8.84 8.16 11.90
CA SER A 654 -7.65 9.03 11.90
C SER A 654 -7.28 9.44 13.32
N PHE A 655 -8.27 9.83 14.12
CA PHE A 655 -8.08 10.16 15.53
C PHE A 655 -7.61 8.95 16.34
N SER A 656 -8.33 7.82 16.27
CA SER A 656 -7.99 6.60 17.00
C SER A 656 -6.59 6.11 16.67
N THR A 657 -6.18 6.22 15.40
CA THR A 657 -4.82 5.91 14.93
C THR A 657 -3.79 6.80 15.61
N LEU A 658 -3.94 8.13 15.52
CA LEU A 658 -2.99 9.06 16.12
C LEU A 658 -2.90 8.86 17.64
N PHE A 659 -4.04 8.65 18.29
CA PHE A 659 -4.10 8.39 19.73
C PHE A 659 -3.39 7.09 20.13
N MET A 660 -3.64 5.98 19.43
CA MET A 660 -2.97 4.71 19.69
C MET A 660 -1.46 4.79 19.46
N HIS A 661 -1.01 5.49 18.41
CA HIS A 661 0.40 5.71 18.13
C HIS A 661 1.09 6.56 19.22
N GLU A 662 0.44 7.63 19.71
CA GLU A 662 0.99 8.44 20.81
C GLU A 662 1.03 7.65 22.13
N LEU A 663 0.01 6.84 22.43
CA LEU A 663 0.03 5.93 23.59
C LEU A 663 1.18 4.92 23.52
N HIS A 664 1.34 4.27 22.36
CA HIS A 664 2.41 3.31 22.12
C HIS A 664 3.78 3.93 22.35
N GLN A 665 4.00 5.16 21.88
CA GLN A 665 5.28 5.83 22.04
C GLN A 665 5.54 6.31 23.45
N ARG A 666 4.51 6.75 24.18
CA ARG A 666 4.63 7.02 25.61
C ARG A 666 5.09 5.75 26.34
N HIS A 667 4.52 4.59 26.00
CA HIS A 667 4.95 3.31 26.56
C HIS A 667 6.41 2.98 26.22
N LEU A 668 6.84 3.18 24.97
CA LEU A 668 8.24 2.99 24.57
C LEU A 668 9.20 3.91 25.35
N ARG A 669 8.84 5.18 25.56
CA ARG A 669 9.64 6.14 26.36
C ARG A 669 9.76 5.74 27.82
N VAL A 670 8.66 5.28 28.44
CA VAL A 670 8.66 4.82 29.83
C VAL A 670 9.50 3.55 29.99
N THR A 671 9.38 2.61 29.06
CA THR A 671 10.12 1.34 29.09
C THR A 671 11.63 1.56 28.88
N THR A 672 12.01 2.39 27.91
CA THR A 672 13.43 2.76 27.66
C THR A 672 14.01 3.58 28.81
N GLY A 673 13.25 4.51 29.38
CA GLY A 673 13.63 5.31 30.56
C GLY A 673 13.84 4.46 31.82
N ARG A 674 13.08 3.38 32.02
CA ARG A 674 13.31 2.41 33.11
C ARG A 674 14.60 1.60 32.94
N SER A 675 15.09 1.41 31.72
CA SER A 675 16.35 0.66 31.47
C SER A 675 17.62 1.50 31.67
N LEU A 676 17.52 2.84 31.59
CA LEU A 676 18.62 3.79 31.76
C LEU A 676 18.56 4.46 33.15
N GLY A 677 18.51 3.64 34.20
CA GLY A 677 18.67 4.07 35.59
C GLY A 677 20.14 4.28 35.98
N ALA A 678 20.91 5.04 35.18
CA ALA A 678 22.19 5.62 35.59
C ALA A 678 22.41 6.87 34.73
N THR A 679 22.63 8.00 35.40
CA THR A 679 22.81 9.35 34.83
C THR A 679 23.66 9.37 33.54
N PRO A 680 23.21 10.04 32.46
CA PRO A 680 24.04 10.22 31.28
C PRO A 680 25.11 11.31 31.51
N PRO A 681 26.35 11.17 31.00
CA PRO A 681 27.28 12.29 30.93
C PRO A 681 26.87 13.27 29.81
N PRO A 682 27.31 14.53 29.84
CA PRO A 682 26.84 15.55 28.91
C PRO A 682 27.38 15.32 27.49
N ALA A 683 26.53 15.69 26.53
CA ALA A 683 26.65 15.59 25.08
C ALA A 683 28.08 15.51 24.51
N ALA A 684 28.42 14.33 23.97
CA ALA A 684 29.41 14.19 22.91
C ALA A 684 28.67 13.88 21.60
N VAL A 685 29.07 14.57 20.53
CA VAL A 685 28.59 14.37 19.16
C VAL A 685 28.87 12.92 18.76
N VAL A 686 27.82 12.13 18.53
CA VAL A 686 27.94 10.71 18.12
C VAL A 686 27.73 10.60 16.60
N ASP A 687 28.72 10.00 15.95
CA ASP A 687 28.79 9.73 14.51
C ASP A 687 27.69 8.73 14.06
N PRO A 688 26.96 9.01 12.96
CA PRO A 688 25.81 8.21 12.52
C PRO A 688 26.13 6.82 11.95
N GLU A 689 27.41 6.45 11.77
CA GLU A 689 27.80 5.13 11.22
C GLU A 689 27.83 3.99 12.26
N SER A 690 27.83 4.31 13.56
CA SER A 690 27.96 3.30 14.63
C SER A 690 26.66 2.54 14.92
N HIS A 691 25.50 3.19 14.75
CA HIS A 691 24.19 2.57 14.94
C HIS A 691 23.80 1.58 13.83
N SER A 692 24.36 1.74 12.62
CA SER A 692 24.06 0.89 11.47
C SER A 692 24.63 -0.53 11.60
N ARG A 693 25.66 -0.74 12.42
CA ARG A 693 26.30 -2.07 12.61
C ARG A 693 25.65 -2.92 13.69
N LEU A 694 24.98 -2.31 14.67
CA LEU A 694 24.39 -3.03 15.82
C LEU A 694 23.06 -3.75 15.50
N VAL A 695 22.37 -3.36 14.41
CA VAL A 695 21.06 -3.93 14.05
C VAL A 695 21.18 -5.23 13.22
N TRP A 696 22.36 -5.56 12.70
CA TRP A 696 22.56 -6.70 11.80
C TRP A 696 23.27 -7.93 12.40
N GLN A 697 23.46 -7.98 13.73
CA GLN A 697 24.07 -9.16 14.40
C GLN A 697 23.05 -10.13 15.05
N GLY A 698 21.75 -9.87 14.93
CA GLY A 698 20.70 -10.74 15.47
C GLY A 698 20.25 -11.86 14.52
N LEU A 699 21.12 -12.79 14.14
CA LEU A 699 20.76 -14.08 13.51
C LEU A 699 21.77 -15.17 13.96
N PRO A 700 21.36 -16.44 14.13
CA PRO A 700 22.11 -17.41 14.93
C PRO A 700 23.35 -17.93 14.19
N HIS A 701 24.50 -17.86 14.86
CA HIS A 701 25.75 -18.45 14.40
C HIS A 701 25.74 -19.97 14.52
N ILE A 702 26.07 -20.64 13.42
CA ILE A 702 26.52 -22.03 13.35
C ILE A 702 27.86 -22.14 14.10
N LEU A 703 28.02 -23.24 14.85
CA LEU A 703 29.19 -23.56 15.66
C LEU A 703 30.51 -23.37 14.92
N GLU A 704 31.49 -22.74 15.57
CA GLU A 704 32.88 -23.18 15.57
C GLU A 704 33.61 -22.67 16.84
N SER A 705 34.44 -23.56 17.41
CA SER A 705 35.15 -23.45 18.69
C SER A 705 36.64 -23.07 18.50
N PRO A 706 37.54 -23.07 19.52
CA PRO A 706 38.06 -21.85 20.16
C PRO A 706 39.60 -21.67 20.08
N GLN A 707 40.10 -20.64 20.77
CA GLN A 707 41.52 -20.28 21.10
C GLN A 707 42.26 -19.44 20.04
N GLU A 708 43.10 -18.44 20.35
CA GLU A 708 43.72 -17.82 21.54
C GLU A 708 44.25 -16.46 21.03
N GLY A 709 44.21 -15.32 21.72
CA GLY A 709 45.05 -14.97 22.87
C GLY A 709 46.13 -13.95 22.47
N SER A 710 46.14 -12.78 23.15
CA SER A 710 47.16 -11.70 23.15
C SER A 710 47.29 -10.82 21.89
N GLY A 711 47.51 -9.51 21.93
CA GLY A 711 47.79 -8.56 23.01
C GLY A 711 48.38 -7.28 22.38
N GLU A 712 47.73 -6.15 22.67
CA GLU A 712 48.20 -4.76 22.81
C GLU A 712 49.25 -4.11 21.85
N ASP A 713 48.83 -2.90 21.46
CA ASP A 713 49.55 -1.63 21.36
C ASP A 713 50.57 -1.31 20.25
N GLY A 714 50.32 -0.14 19.65
CA GLY A 714 51.36 0.89 19.66
C GLY A 714 51.95 1.31 18.31
N THR A 715 51.28 2.29 17.69
CA THR A 715 51.89 3.48 17.05
C THR A 715 52.96 3.36 15.94
N SER A 716 52.72 4.18 14.92
CA SER A 716 53.66 5.00 14.14
C SER A 716 54.11 4.52 12.74
N SER A 717 53.73 5.37 11.79
CA SER A 717 54.50 5.91 10.67
C SER A 717 55.15 5.01 9.61
N SER A 718 54.70 5.30 8.38
CA SER A 718 55.50 5.51 7.16
C SER A 718 56.26 4.34 6.54
N ALA A 719 55.69 3.92 5.41
CA ALA A 719 56.31 4.02 4.09
C ALA A 719 57.52 3.12 3.75
N THR A 720 57.24 2.32 2.72
CA THR A 720 58.08 1.99 1.56
C THR A 720 58.98 0.74 1.62
N ARG A 721 58.88 0.00 0.50
CA ARG A 721 59.84 -0.94 -0.12
C ARG A 721 59.79 -2.42 0.31
N GLN A 722 59.01 -3.17 -0.47
CA GLN A 722 59.45 -4.27 -1.34
C GLN A 722 60.99 -4.47 -1.51
N PRO A 723 61.46 -5.60 -2.07
CA PRO A 723 60.92 -6.97 -2.09
C PRO A 723 62.06 -7.99 -1.88
N THR A 724 61.90 -9.19 -2.44
CA THR A 724 62.83 -10.34 -2.51
C THR A 724 62.67 -11.29 -1.32
N GLY A 725 62.41 -12.58 -1.50
CA GLY A 725 62.38 -13.40 -2.71
C GLY A 725 62.85 -14.79 -2.34
N SER A 726 62.31 -15.81 -3.01
CA SER A 726 62.87 -17.17 -3.14
C SER A 726 62.99 -17.97 -1.82
N GLN A 727 62.76 -19.28 -1.75
CA GLN A 727 62.57 -20.34 -2.73
C GLN A 727 62.25 -21.60 -1.88
N GLN A 728 61.47 -22.52 -2.45
CA GLN A 728 61.69 -23.99 -2.45
C GLN A 728 61.95 -24.72 -1.11
N ALA A 729 61.45 -25.92 -0.84
CA ALA A 729 60.65 -26.89 -1.58
C ALA A 729 60.39 -28.09 -0.62
N ALA A 730 59.40 -28.92 -1.01
CA ALA A 730 59.27 -30.36 -0.75
C ALA A 730 59.04 -30.82 0.71
N HIS A 731 57.85 -31.32 1.08
CA HIS A 731 57.36 -32.73 0.99
C HIS A 731 58.19 -33.73 1.82
N PRO A 732 57.66 -34.87 2.34
CA PRO A 732 56.39 -35.55 1.99
C PRO A 732 55.58 -36.25 3.13
N LEU A 733 54.36 -36.68 2.76
CA LEU A 733 53.68 -37.96 3.08
C LEU A 733 53.81 -38.62 4.47
N ARG A 734 52.67 -38.77 5.18
CA ARG A 734 51.97 -40.08 5.37
C ARG A 734 50.77 -39.96 6.33
N LEU A 735 49.61 -40.38 5.81
CA LEU A 735 48.41 -40.91 6.51
C LEU A 735 48.76 -42.19 7.32
N PRO A 736 47.85 -42.91 8.06
CA PRO A 736 46.37 -42.81 8.09
C PRO A 736 45.64 -43.05 9.46
N LYS A 737 44.33 -42.72 9.45
CA LYS A 737 43.17 -43.46 10.04
C LYS A 737 43.01 -43.56 11.57
N PRO A 738 41.80 -43.91 12.06
CA PRO A 738 40.51 -44.06 11.36
C PRO A 738 39.59 -42.84 11.45
#